data_AF-A0A7V6MWJ8-F1
#
_entry.id   AF-A0A7V6MWJ8-F1
#
_cell.length_a   1.000
_cell.length_b   1.000
_cell.length_c   1.000
_cell.angle_alpha   90.00
_cell.angle_beta   90.00
_cell.angle_gamma   90.00
#
_symmetry.space_group_name_H-M   'P 1'
#
loop_
_entity.id
_entity.type
_entity.pdbx_description
1 polymer ?
#
loop_
_entity_poly.entity_id
_entity_poly.type
_entity_poly.pdbx_seq_one_letter_code
_entity_poly.pdbx_strand_id
1 'polypeptide(L)'
;MINRAQLKWHSYSEHKNSKSRSISFLPLPSMPVTKEAIQISIFAYLFGMASINGLYPFALSFMAANFLYRRDYIVAGIFSFLGTLTAMRSIVSLRYLGAMGIFLLICNLLTRINRQNEFRFGLTIFFSNVLAGLIFLMTRGLSPYDIFLLLIESGMASIMTFIIAGGMPRIFKEPIQAAERNICMAVLAGVILSIARNFIWLGMNVRDVLGVFSVLSLALVDGPGAGAATGIIIGITGFSFSLSPWSTAIMAFSGLVSGSFNKLGKIGVITGFSLGYLLYNFYVNSMGEVIISPQVLVTSFTIFLLLPQKTIRMMQLYFSNSYGDNQIQIYNLEELARDRLHELASLLNDLSGAFKEPLIKNEERVLPAKYLDSVCREAQLTICSDCGMRRICWEKELKRTMGAFYTLIKHHEGLYHKSELPFLFRSRCNQAEEIKKIVKEKSNLFKTKYQMDNIIKCNQELIQENFAKTADMVKALAEGAWEETYDRNIDGELSEKLSQLGVSVDRIYTDYNDRRFYVNIVKSPCINDRQCDMIIPLAVYDVLGRKISTKVIDCPLKSGNVSCRLKITSKGTLEVSVGAAGVTKEGQNVSGDSFSFMEFKEGRYMLALCDGMGVGKNAARHSEKTLTMLERMLEAGYNQEMALKVTNSAMNATNSDEGFSTIDVALIDTASGKIRFIKAGAPVGFIKRSKRIEIIEGGSLPVGIIDEISPKITEKTVRSGDMVIMVTDGVIDAFSKGENGEEMLRRFLLETKTANPQEMAEKILKKAKEKNNIRDDMTVLAATIWEKR
;
A
#
# COMPACT_ATOMS: atom_id res chain seq x y z
N MET A 1 14.96 -46.21 18.57
CA MET A 1 15.06 -46.37 20.03
C MET A 1 14.56 -45.10 20.70
N ILE A 2 13.43 -45.23 21.41
CA ILE A 2 13.03 -44.53 22.66
C ILE A 2 12.93 -42.99 22.63
N ASN A 3 11.91 -42.31 23.15
CA ASN A 3 10.47 -42.51 23.37
C ASN A 3 9.94 -41.11 23.72
N ARG A 4 8.76 -40.73 23.23
CA ARG A 4 8.06 -39.49 23.60
C ARG A 4 7.56 -39.61 25.04
N ALA A 5 8.28 -39.05 26.00
CA ALA A 5 7.76 -38.78 27.34
C ALA A 5 8.66 -37.76 28.06
N GLN A 6 8.23 -36.50 28.10
CA GLN A 6 8.35 -35.60 29.27
C GLN A 6 7.93 -34.18 28.86
N LEU A 7 6.64 -33.90 29.06
CA LEU A 7 6.11 -32.69 29.69
C LEU A 7 4.59 -32.87 29.75
N LYS A 8 4.18 -33.72 30.70
CA LYS A 8 2.78 -33.87 31.11
C LYS A 8 2.40 -32.65 31.94
N TRP A 9 1.39 -31.94 31.46
CA TRP A 9 0.53 -31.06 32.23
C TRP A 9 -0.32 -31.90 33.18
N HIS A 10 -0.37 -31.54 34.47
CA HIS A 10 -1.56 -31.76 35.30
C HIS A 10 -1.56 -30.94 36.60
N SER A 11 -2.52 -30.01 36.64
CA SER A 11 -3.51 -29.78 37.71
C SER A 11 -3.16 -30.05 39.18
N TYR A 12 -3.24 -28.99 39.99
CA TYR A 12 -3.72 -28.94 41.38
C TYR A 12 -4.21 -27.49 41.58
N SER A 13 -5.33 -27.15 42.21
CA SER A 13 -6.41 -27.89 42.83
C SER A 13 -7.50 -26.88 43.22
N GLU A 14 -8.75 -27.32 43.11
CA GLU A 14 -9.88 -26.72 43.80
C GLU A 14 -9.62 -26.63 45.31
N HIS A 15 -9.86 -25.47 45.92
CA HIS A 15 -10.32 -25.41 47.30
C HIS A 15 -11.76 -24.90 47.31
N LYS A 16 -12.69 -25.87 47.36
CA LYS A 16 -14.00 -25.71 47.97
C LYS A 16 -13.79 -25.33 49.43
N ASN A 17 -14.27 -24.15 49.82
CA ASN A 17 -14.78 -23.94 51.16
C ASN A 17 -16.28 -23.70 51.05
N SER A 18 -17.05 -24.72 51.41
CA SER A 18 -18.46 -24.59 51.72
C SER A 18 -18.61 -23.83 53.03
N LYS A 19 -19.32 -22.69 53.02
CA LYS A 19 -20.03 -22.19 54.20
C LYS A 19 -21.19 -21.29 53.78
N SER A 20 -22.38 -21.77 54.17
CA SER A 20 -23.64 -21.06 54.41
C SER A 20 -24.24 -20.17 53.32
N ARG A 21 -25.46 -20.57 52.91
CA ARG A 21 -26.51 -19.71 52.35
C ARG A 21 -26.58 -18.35 53.07
N SER A 22 -26.42 -17.29 52.31
CA SER A 22 -27.15 -16.04 52.51
C SER A 22 -27.46 -15.47 51.15
N ILE A 23 -28.74 -15.13 50.91
CA ILE A 23 -29.16 -14.30 49.78
C ILE A 23 -28.44 -12.95 49.95
N SER A 24 -27.29 -12.80 49.30
CA SER A 24 -26.58 -11.54 49.26
C SER A 24 -27.24 -10.68 48.19
N PHE A 25 -28.06 -9.73 48.62
CA PHE A 25 -28.34 -8.54 47.84
C PHE A 25 -27.02 -8.03 47.25
N LEU A 26 -26.99 -7.81 45.93
CA LEU A 26 -25.87 -7.16 45.26
C LEU A 26 -25.46 -5.93 46.09
N PRO A 27 -24.20 -5.80 46.53
CA PRO A 27 -23.78 -4.58 47.19
C PRO A 27 -23.90 -3.45 46.16
N LEU A 28 -24.67 -2.41 46.50
CA LEU A 28 -24.66 -1.14 45.79
C LEU A 28 -23.19 -0.68 45.67
N PRO A 29 -22.62 -0.59 44.47
CA PRO A 29 -21.26 -0.13 44.33
C PRO A 29 -21.28 1.37 44.63
N SER A 30 -20.71 1.76 45.78
CA SER A 30 -20.34 3.15 46.05
C SER A 30 -19.22 3.51 45.07
N MET A 31 -19.59 3.99 43.89
CA MET A 31 -18.62 4.38 42.86
C MET A 31 -18.21 5.85 43.03
N PRO A 32 -16.92 6.16 42.82
CA PRO A 32 -16.45 7.55 42.77
C PRO A 32 -17.14 8.29 41.61
N VAL A 33 -17.54 9.53 41.85
CA VAL A 33 -18.19 10.39 40.86
C VAL A 33 -17.18 10.75 39.76
N THR A 34 -17.15 9.97 38.68
CA THR A 34 -16.35 10.25 37.49
C THR A 34 -17.09 11.23 36.58
N LYS A 35 -16.36 11.99 35.75
CA LYS A 35 -16.95 12.92 34.76
C LYS A 35 -17.93 12.19 33.81
N GLU A 36 -17.66 10.93 33.50
CA GLU A 36 -18.55 10.09 32.67
C GLU A 36 -19.86 9.74 33.38
N ALA A 37 -19.82 9.41 34.67
CA ALA A 37 -21.01 9.12 35.46
C ALA A 37 -21.96 10.33 35.51
N ILE A 38 -21.42 11.54 35.65
CA ILE A 38 -22.22 12.79 35.61
C ILE A 38 -22.90 12.97 34.25
N GLN A 39 -22.18 12.74 33.15
CA GLN A 39 -22.76 12.85 31.80
C GLN A 39 -23.88 11.83 31.58
N ILE A 40 -23.67 10.58 32.00
CA ILE A 40 -24.68 9.52 31.90
C ILE A 40 -25.91 9.87 32.73
N SER A 41 -25.76 10.38 33.95
CA SER A 41 -26.88 10.82 34.79
C SER A 41 -27.71 11.93 34.14
N ILE A 42 -27.05 12.92 33.50
CA ILE A 42 -27.73 14.01 32.80
C ILE A 42 -28.53 13.47 31.60
N PHE A 43 -27.91 12.66 30.75
CA PHE A 43 -28.61 12.09 29.59
C PHE A 43 -29.71 11.12 29.99
N ALA A 44 -29.48 10.28 31.01
CA ALA A 44 -30.48 9.37 31.55
C ALA A 44 -31.72 10.12 32.01
N TYR A 45 -31.55 11.22 32.75
CA TYR A 45 -32.64 12.07 33.19
C TYR A 45 -33.39 12.72 32.02
N LEU A 46 -32.67 13.28 31.04
CA LEU A 46 -33.28 13.87 29.85
C LEU A 46 -34.11 12.87 29.04
N PHE A 47 -33.56 11.70 28.72
CA PHE A 47 -34.31 10.64 28.04
C PHE A 47 -35.48 10.12 28.89
N GLY A 48 -35.38 10.15 30.22
CA GLY A 48 -36.49 9.85 31.12
C GLY A 48 -37.67 10.82 30.98
N MET A 49 -37.39 12.11 30.76
CA MET A 49 -38.44 13.13 30.56
C MET A 49 -39.08 13.10 29.17
N ALA A 50 -38.47 12.39 28.23
CA ALA A 50 -38.88 12.36 26.83
C ALA A 50 -40.21 11.62 26.64
N SER A 51 -41.20 12.28 26.02
CA SER A 51 -42.48 11.66 25.68
C SER A 51 -42.89 11.91 24.22
N ILE A 52 -43.47 10.90 23.59
CA ILE A 52 -44.17 11.04 22.30
C ILE A 52 -45.66 10.84 22.57
N ASN A 53 -46.44 11.92 22.47
CA ASN A 53 -47.89 11.89 22.66
C ASN A 53 -48.35 11.17 23.95
N GLY A 54 -47.60 11.34 25.06
CA GLY A 54 -47.88 10.71 26.35
C GLY A 54 -47.25 9.32 26.57
N LEU A 55 -46.56 8.74 25.58
CA LEU A 55 -45.77 7.51 25.71
C LEU A 55 -44.32 7.82 26.08
N TYR A 56 -43.69 7.01 26.93
CA TYR A 56 -42.33 7.22 27.46
C TYR A 56 -41.40 6.04 27.14
N PRO A 57 -41.10 5.76 25.85
CA PRO A 57 -40.29 4.60 25.47
C PRO A 57 -38.81 4.73 25.86
N PHE A 58 -38.29 5.97 25.93
CA PHE A 58 -36.85 6.24 26.01
C PHE A 58 -36.20 5.92 27.34
N ALA A 59 -36.95 5.97 28.44
CA ALA A 59 -36.43 5.70 29.78
C ALA A 59 -35.92 4.25 29.91
N LEU A 60 -36.72 3.29 29.44
CA LEU A 60 -36.35 1.88 29.43
C LEU A 60 -35.23 1.61 28.41
N SER A 61 -35.30 2.24 27.23
CA SER A 61 -34.27 2.10 26.17
C SER A 61 -32.89 2.56 26.62
N PHE A 62 -32.79 3.71 27.31
CA PHE A 62 -31.51 4.24 27.76
C PHE A 62 -30.87 3.36 28.83
N MET A 63 -31.65 2.83 29.76
CA MET A 63 -31.17 1.86 30.75
C MET A 63 -30.71 0.56 30.07
N ALA A 64 -31.49 0.05 29.12
CA ALA A 64 -31.16 -1.17 28.39
C ALA A 64 -29.87 -1.03 27.54
N ALA A 65 -29.66 0.13 26.90
CA ALA A 65 -28.44 0.43 26.15
C ALA A 65 -27.20 0.42 27.07
N ASN A 66 -27.32 1.01 28.27
CA ASN A 66 -26.24 0.96 29.27
C ASN A 66 -25.98 -0.45 29.80
N PHE A 67 -26.98 -1.33 29.85
CA PHE A 67 -26.79 -2.73 30.25
C PHE A 67 -26.08 -3.57 29.17
N LEU A 68 -26.34 -3.28 27.89
CA LEU A 68 -25.75 -4.01 26.76
C LEU A 68 -24.28 -3.63 26.55
N TYR A 69 -24.00 -2.32 26.50
CA TYR A 69 -22.70 -1.79 26.09
C TYR A 69 -21.81 -1.32 27.26
N ARG A 70 -22.36 -1.14 28.47
CA ARG A 70 -21.61 -0.70 29.67
C ARG A 70 -21.89 -1.58 30.89
N ARG A 71 -21.11 -1.37 31.96
CA ARG A 71 -21.30 -2.04 33.26
C ARG A 71 -22.17 -1.24 34.24
N ASP A 72 -22.32 0.07 34.03
CA ASP A 72 -22.96 1.01 34.97
C ASP A 72 -24.44 1.30 34.64
N TYR A 73 -25.27 0.25 34.57
CA TYR A 73 -26.69 0.38 34.18
C TYR A 73 -27.62 0.85 35.31
N ILE A 74 -27.24 0.65 36.58
CA ILE A 74 -28.07 1.00 37.75
C ILE A 74 -28.23 2.51 37.87
N VAL A 75 -27.14 3.27 37.72
CA VAL A 75 -27.16 4.74 37.78
C VAL A 75 -28.03 5.30 36.65
N ALA A 76 -27.86 4.80 35.42
CA ALA A 76 -28.69 5.19 34.29
C ALA A 76 -30.19 4.89 34.56
N GLY A 77 -30.52 3.71 35.09
CA GLY A 77 -31.89 3.34 35.43
C GLY A 77 -32.55 4.26 36.46
N ILE A 78 -31.85 4.60 37.55
CA ILE A 78 -32.35 5.49 38.61
C ILE A 78 -32.65 6.88 38.05
N PHE A 79 -31.72 7.48 37.30
CA PHE A 79 -31.90 8.82 36.74
C PHE A 79 -32.95 8.86 35.62
N SER A 80 -33.05 7.80 34.80
CA SER A 80 -34.12 7.69 33.81
C SER A 80 -35.51 7.56 34.44
N PHE A 81 -35.64 6.82 35.54
CA PHE A 81 -36.90 6.78 36.29
C PHE A 81 -37.22 8.12 36.99
N LEU A 82 -36.20 8.79 37.54
CA LEU A 82 -36.40 10.13 38.13
C LEU A 82 -36.95 11.11 37.08
N GLY A 83 -36.45 11.04 35.85
CA GLY A 83 -36.93 11.82 34.71
C GLY A 83 -38.40 11.55 34.37
N THR A 84 -38.82 10.27 34.26
CA THR A 84 -40.22 9.92 33.97
C THR A 84 -41.15 10.36 35.09
N LEU A 85 -40.72 10.25 36.35
CA LEU A 85 -41.48 10.70 37.51
C LEU A 85 -41.73 12.21 37.47
N THR A 86 -40.70 13.01 37.17
CA THR A 86 -40.83 14.47 37.03
C THR A 86 -41.74 14.90 35.89
N ALA A 87 -41.74 14.16 34.77
CA ALA A 87 -42.54 14.47 33.61
C ALA A 87 -44.03 14.12 33.80
N MET A 88 -44.33 12.93 34.35
CA MET A 88 -45.72 12.45 34.48
C MET A 88 -46.44 12.95 35.72
N ARG A 89 -45.72 13.23 36.82
CA ARG A 89 -46.29 13.64 38.13
C ARG A 89 -47.50 12.80 38.59
N SER A 90 -47.49 11.50 38.27
CA SER A 90 -48.62 10.59 38.47
C SER A 90 -48.15 9.20 38.88
N ILE A 91 -49.01 8.46 39.58
CA ILE A 91 -48.74 7.08 40.02
C ILE A 91 -48.55 6.10 38.86
N VAL A 92 -48.97 6.48 37.64
CA VAL A 92 -48.74 5.73 36.40
C VAL A 92 -47.24 5.53 36.13
N SER A 93 -46.37 6.42 36.63
CA SER A 93 -44.91 6.32 36.49
C SER A 93 -44.33 5.02 37.09
N LEU A 94 -44.95 4.47 38.14
CA LEU A 94 -44.52 3.21 38.78
C LEU A 94 -44.51 2.03 37.82
N ARG A 95 -45.33 2.07 36.75
CA ARG A 95 -45.33 1.07 35.70
C ARG A 95 -43.96 0.96 35.01
N TYR A 96 -43.29 2.07 34.76
CA TYR A 96 -41.98 2.11 34.11
C TYR A 96 -40.88 1.60 35.04
N LEU A 97 -40.99 1.85 36.35
CA LEU A 97 -40.14 1.21 37.35
C LEU A 97 -40.31 -0.32 37.32
N GLY A 98 -41.55 -0.80 37.25
CA GLY A 98 -41.88 -2.21 37.10
C GLY A 98 -41.28 -2.82 35.83
N ALA A 99 -41.37 -2.12 34.69
CA ALA A 99 -40.75 -2.54 33.43
C ALA A 99 -39.22 -2.67 33.54
N MET A 100 -38.55 -1.70 34.16
CA MET A 100 -37.11 -1.74 34.41
C MET A 100 -36.72 -2.91 35.33
N GLY A 101 -37.49 -3.16 36.40
CA GLY A 101 -37.26 -4.28 37.31
C GLY A 101 -37.48 -5.65 36.64
N ILE A 102 -38.54 -5.79 35.85
CA ILE A 102 -38.83 -7.00 35.07
C ILE A 102 -37.73 -7.24 34.02
N PHE A 103 -37.28 -6.19 33.32
CA PHE A 103 -36.17 -6.29 32.37
C PHE A 103 -34.90 -6.84 33.04
N LEU A 104 -34.50 -6.28 34.18
CA LEU A 104 -33.32 -6.75 34.92
C LEU A 104 -33.48 -8.19 35.41
N LEU A 105 -34.68 -8.57 35.88
CA LEU A 105 -35.00 -9.92 36.32
C LEU A 105 -34.93 -10.92 35.16
N ILE A 106 -35.49 -10.58 34.00
CA ILE A 106 -35.44 -11.40 32.78
C ILE A 106 -33.99 -11.56 32.32
N CYS A 107 -33.20 -10.48 32.28
CA CYS A 107 -31.78 -10.54 31.91
C CYS A 107 -30.93 -11.37 32.88
N ASN A 108 -31.25 -11.35 34.18
CA ASN A 108 -30.54 -12.15 35.19
C ASN A 108 -30.94 -13.63 35.15
N LEU A 109 -32.21 -13.95 34.85
CA LEU A 109 -32.67 -15.33 34.64
C LEU A 109 -32.11 -15.92 33.35
N LEU A 110 -31.97 -15.10 32.30
CA LEU A 110 -31.46 -15.50 30.99
C LEU A 110 -29.94 -15.29 30.87
N THR A 111 -29.17 -15.60 31.92
CA THR A 111 -27.68 -15.55 32.00
C THR A 111 -26.92 -16.28 30.87
N ARG A 112 -27.64 -16.94 29.95
CA ARG A 112 -27.14 -17.61 28.73
C ARG A 112 -27.44 -16.88 27.41
N ILE A 113 -28.11 -15.72 27.41
CA ILE A 113 -28.31 -14.97 26.18
C ILE A 113 -26.97 -14.40 25.73
N ASN A 114 -26.50 -14.91 24.60
CA ASN A 114 -25.30 -14.41 23.93
C ASN A 114 -25.48 -12.91 23.66
N ARG A 115 -24.64 -12.06 24.29
CA ARG A 115 -24.66 -10.60 24.15
C ARG A 115 -24.52 -10.11 22.71
N GLN A 116 -24.10 -10.99 21.79
CA GLN A 116 -23.89 -10.71 20.38
C GLN A 116 -25.19 -10.75 19.53
N ASN A 117 -26.32 -11.25 20.06
CA ASN A 117 -27.54 -11.38 19.25
C ASN A 117 -28.54 -10.25 19.56
N GLU A 118 -28.37 -9.13 18.88
CA GLU A 118 -29.15 -7.89 19.02
C GLU A 118 -30.67 -8.13 18.96
N PHE A 119 -31.11 -9.01 18.06
CA PHE A 119 -32.53 -9.32 17.88
C PHE A 119 -33.19 -9.92 19.13
N ARG A 120 -32.50 -10.83 19.84
CA ARG A 120 -33.03 -11.44 21.07
C ARG A 120 -33.10 -10.43 22.20
N PHE A 121 -32.14 -9.51 22.25
CA PHE A 121 -32.11 -8.46 23.26
C PHE A 121 -33.28 -7.48 23.10
N GLY A 122 -33.58 -7.05 21.86
CA GLY A 122 -34.75 -6.22 21.56
C GLY A 122 -36.09 -6.86 21.97
N LEU A 123 -36.26 -8.17 21.74
CA LEU A 123 -37.45 -8.90 22.20
C LEU A 123 -37.58 -8.90 23.72
N THR A 124 -36.45 -8.97 24.43
CA THR A 124 -36.43 -8.98 25.91
C THR A 124 -36.99 -7.66 26.47
N ILE A 125 -36.59 -6.54 25.87
CA ILE A 125 -37.08 -5.19 26.20
C ILE A 125 -38.58 -5.09 25.91
N PHE A 126 -39.00 -5.54 24.72
CA PHE A 126 -40.39 -5.53 24.30
C PHE A 126 -41.29 -6.26 25.33
N PHE A 127 -40.97 -7.50 25.67
CA PHE A 127 -41.76 -8.28 26.62
C PHE A 127 -41.73 -7.72 28.04
N SER A 128 -40.60 -7.13 28.47
CA SER A 128 -40.50 -6.51 29.80
C SER A 128 -41.48 -5.34 29.99
N ASN A 129 -41.62 -4.48 28.96
CA ASN A 129 -42.55 -3.35 29.01
C ASN A 129 -44.00 -3.80 28.84
N VAL A 130 -44.28 -4.75 27.93
CA VAL A 130 -45.64 -5.30 27.75
C VAL A 130 -46.13 -5.96 29.03
N LEU A 131 -45.30 -6.77 29.70
CA LEU A 131 -45.71 -7.46 30.92
C LEU A 131 -46.00 -6.47 32.06
N ALA A 132 -45.12 -5.48 32.26
CA ALA A 132 -45.35 -4.41 33.24
C ALA A 132 -46.63 -3.60 32.92
N GLY A 133 -46.85 -3.32 31.64
CA GLY A 133 -48.02 -2.60 31.16
C GLY A 133 -49.34 -3.36 31.37
N LEU A 134 -49.36 -4.66 31.08
CA LEU A 134 -50.53 -5.51 31.27
C LEU A 134 -50.88 -5.66 32.76
N ILE A 135 -49.89 -5.85 33.63
CA ILE A 135 -50.09 -5.91 35.09
C ILE A 135 -50.75 -4.60 35.57
N PHE A 136 -50.29 -3.46 35.07
CA PHE A 136 -50.86 -2.17 35.41
C PHE A 136 -52.28 -1.98 34.85
N LEU A 137 -52.53 -2.35 33.59
CA LEU A 137 -53.85 -2.22 32.95
C LEU A 137 -54.90 -3.14 33.58
N MET A 138 -54.52 -4.33 34.06
CA MET A 138 -55.43 -5.20 34.81
C MET A 138 -56.02 -4.54 36.07
N THR A 139 -55.32 -3.56 36.67
CA THR A 139 -55.81 -2.82 37.84
C THR A 139 -56.76 -1.66 37.50
N ARG A 140 -56.79 -1.20 36.24
CA ARG A 140 -57.59 -0.05 35.77
C ARG A 140 -58.68 -0.40 34.75
N GLY A 141 -58.68 -1.63 34.23
CA GLY A 141 -59.54 -2.07 33.14
C GLY A 141 -58.80 -2.15 31.81
N LEU A 142 -59.16 -3.13 30.98
CA LEU A 142 -58.52 -3.40 29.68
C LEU A 142 -59.36 -2.77 28.55
N SER A 143 -58.82 -1.72 27.93
CA SER A 143 -59.31 -1.22 26.64
C SER A 143 -58.43 -1.75 25.50
N PRO A 144 -59.01 -2.19 24.35
CA PRO A 144 -58.23 -2.54 23.17
C PRO A 144 -57.28 -1.41 22.70
N TYR A 145 -57.67 -0.15 22.92
CA TYR A 145 -56.85 1.01 22.59
C TYR A 145 -55.60 1.13 23.45
N ASP A 146 -55.71 0.85 24.75
CA ASP A 146 -54.56 0.92 25.67
C ASP A 146 -53.56 -0.22 25.42
N ILE A 147 -54.06 -1.39 25.02
CA ILE A 147 -53.22 -2.52 24.58
C ILE A 147 -52.46 -2.13 23.30
N PHE A 148 -53.12 -1.49 22.35
CA PHE A 148 -52.48 -1.02 21.12
C PHE A 148 -51.38 0.01 21.39
N LEU A 149 -51.64 1.01 22.24
CA LEU A 149 -50.62 2.00 22.64
C LEU A 149 -49.45 1.35 23.38
N LEU A 150 -49.71 0.37 24.24
CA LEU A 150 -48.67 -0.41 24.93
C LEU A 150 -47.76 -1.18 23.97
N LEU A 151 -48.31 -1.79 22.92
CA LEU A 151 -47.53 -2.49 21.91
C LEU A 151 -46.64 -1.53 21.10
N ILE A 152 -47.18 -0.36 20.72
CA ILE A 152 -46.41 0.68 20.04
C ILE A 152 -45.26 1.18 20.91
N GLU A 153 -45.54 1.51 22.17
CA GLU A 153 -44.53 2.00 23.11
C GLU A 153 -43.42 0.97 23.33
N SER A 154 -43.77 -0.31 23.44
CA SER A 154 -42.82 -1.40 23.61
C SER A 154 -41.96 -1.62 22.36
N GLY A 155 -42.55 -1.49 21.17
CA GLY A 155 -41.82 -1.53 19.90
C GLY A 155 -40.84 -0.37 19.77
N MET A 156 -41.27 0.84 20.10
CA MET A 156 -40.40 2.02 20.13
C MET A 156 -39.25 1.86 21.12
N ALA A 157 -39.52 1.34 22.33
CA ALA A 157 -38.49 1.15 23.34
C ALA A 157 -37.40 0.15 22.89
N SER A 158 -37.79 -0.90 22.18
CA SER A 158 -36.86 -1.89 21.61
C SER A 158 -35.95 -1.27 20.55
N ILE A 159 -36.53 -0.59 19.55
CA ILE A 159 -35.78 0.04 18.45
C ILE A 159 -34.86 1.14 18.97
N MET A 160 -35.33 1.99 19.88
CA MET A 160 -34.56 3.13 20.40
C MET A 160 -33.33 2.70 21.21
N THR A 161 -33.28 1.48 21.72
CA THR A 161 -32.12 0.98 22.47
C THR A 161 -30.86 0.93 21.59
N PHE A 162 -31.01 0.49 20.34
CA PHE A 162 -29.91 0.42 19.37
C PHE A 162 -29.57 1.81 18.81
N ILE A 163 -30.59 2.61 18.49
CA ILE A 163 -30.40 3.98 17.98
C ILE A 163 -29.66 4.87 19.00
N ILE A 164 -29.94 4.73 20.30
CA ILE A 164 -29.24 5.48 21.35
C ILE A 164 -27.76 5.08 21.44
N ALA A 165 -27.46 3.80 21.30
CA ALA A 165 -26.09 3.30 21.33
C ALA A 165 -25.27 3.79 20.13
N GLY A 166 -25.80 3.66 18.92
CA GLY A 166 -25.16 4.16 17.69
C GLY A 166 -25.12 5.70 17.60
N GLY A 167 -26.07 6.39 18.24
CA GLY A 167 -26.14 7.85 18.27
C GLY A 167 -25.24 8.53 19.30
N MET A 168 -24.77 7.80 20.32
CA MET A 168 -23.85 8.31 21.36
C MET A 168 -22.54 7.50 21.41
N PRO A 169 -21.75 7.49 20.32
CA PRO A 169 -20.56 6.64 20.16
C PRO A 169 -19.46 6.93 21.19
N ARG A 170 -19.34 8.18 21.66
CA ARG A 170 -18.36 8.55 22.69
C ARG A 170 -18.68 7.92 24.05
N ILE A 171 -19.96 7.66 24.30
CA ILE A 171 -20.43 7.01 25.52
C ILE A 171 -20.38 5.49 25.30
N PHE A 172 -20.90 4.97 24.20
CA PHE A 172 -21.07 3.51 24.03
C PHE A 172 -19.96 2.78 23.25
N LYS A 173 -19.00 3.51 22.66
CA LYS A 173 -17.85 2.96 21.89
C LYS A 173 -18.24 2.09 20.68
N GLU A 174 -19.44 2.30 20.13
CA GLU A 174 -19.94 1.62 18.93
C GLU A 174 -19.67 2.44 17.64
N PRO A 175 -19.58 1.78 16.47
CA PRO A 175 -19.39 2.46 15.20
C PRO A 175 -20.61 3.31 14.84
N ILE A 176 -20.35 4.49 14.31
CA ILE A 176 -21.39 5.50 14.08
C ILE A 176 -22.11 5.22 12.77
N GLN A 177 -23.40 4.91 12.83
CA GLN A 177 -24.26 5.01 11.65
C GLN A 177 -24.88 6.40 11.55
N ALA A 178 -24.76 7.04 10.38
CA ALA A 178 -25.23 8.42 10.17
C ALA A 178 -26.74 8.58 10.43
N ALA A 179 -27.55 7.59 10.04
CA ALA A 179 -29.00 7.61 10.26
C ALA A 179 -29.37 7.54 11.75
N GLU A 180 -28.76 6.63 12.51
CA GLU A 180 -29.02 6.44 13.94
C GLU A 180 -28.60 7.66 14.77
N ARG A 181 -27.45 8.24 14.42
CA ARG A 181 -26.97 9.52 14.99
C ARG A 181 -27.96 10.65 14.78
N ASN A 182 -28.47 10.82 13.56
CA ASN A 182 -29.37 11.92 13.24
C ASN A 182 -30.70 11.80 13.98
N ILE A 183 -31.22 10.58 14.09
CA ILE A 183 -32.42 10.31 14.88
C ILE A 183 -32.17 10.57 16.37
N CYS A 184 -31.07 10.06 16.94
CA CYS A 184 -30.75 10.25 18.36
C CYS A 184 -30.58 11.74 18.73
N MET A 185 -29.87 12.50 17.90
CA MET A 185 -29.67 13.94 18.11
C MET A 185 -30.96 14.74 17.98
N ALA A 186 -31.81 14.39 17.01
CA ALA A 186 -33.12 14.98 16.86
C ALA A 186 -34.01 14.69 18.08
N VAL A 187 -33.94 13.48 18.65
CA VAL A 187 -34.64 13.12 19.90
C VAL A 187 -34.13 13.98 21.06
N LEU A 188 -32.82 14.09 21.27
CA LEU A 188 -32.26 14.95 22.32
C LEU A 188 -32.68 16.41 22.16
N ALA A 189 -32.64 16.95 20.94
CA ALA A 189 -33.08 18.31 20.66
C ALA A 189 -34.57 18.48 20.99
N GLY A 190 -35.44 17.58 20.52
CA GLY A 190 -36.87 17.61 20.83
C GLY A 190 -37.17 17.53 22.34
N VAL A 191 -36.39 16.75 23.08
CA VAL A 191 -36.51 16.60 24.54
C VAL A 191 -36.12 17.86 25.29
N ILE A 192 -34.97 18.45 24.96
CA ILE A 192 -34.51 19.73 25.54
C ILE A 192 -35.54 20.83 25.28
N LEU A 193 -36.13 20.84 24.07
CA LEU A 193 -37.16 21.81 23.68
C LEU A 193 -38.52 21.55 24.32
N SER A 194 -38.85 20.30 24.65
CA SER A 194 -40.05 19.94 25.41
C SER A 194 -40.03 20.50 26.83
N ILE A 195 -38.85 20.69 27.43
CA ILE A 195 -38.70 21.29 28.75
C ILE A 195 -39.04 22.80 28.72
N ALA A 196 -38.84 23.48 27.58
CA ALA A 196 -39.11 24.91 27.39
C ALA A 196 -40.59 25.25 27.09
N ARG A 197 -41.53 24.31 27.31
CA ARG A 197 -42.94 24.36 26.85
C ARG A 197 -43.75 25.58 27.27
N ASN A 198 -43.41 26.24 28.39
CA ASN A 198 -44.24 27.30 28.98
C ASN A 198 -43.63 28.71 28.89
N PHE A 199 -42.59 28.92 28.07
CA PHE A 199 -41.90 30.21 28.00
C PHE A 199 -42.37 31.04 26.79
N ILE A 200 -43.27 31.99 27.04
CA ILE A 200 -43.78 32.95 26.06
C ILE A 200 -42.97 34.24 26.21
N TRP A 201 -42.34 34.69 25.12
CA TRP A 201 -41.55 35.92 25.10
C TRP A 201 -42.00 36.81 23.94
N LEU A 202 -42.40 38.06 24.23
CA LEU A 202 -42.93 39.03 23.24
C LEU A 202 -44.07 38.47 22.36
N GLY A 203 -44.99 37.68 22.93
CA GLY A 203 -46.09 37.06 22.19
C GLY A 203 -45.67 35.89 21.28
N MET A 204 -44.39 35.51 21.30
CA MET A 204 -43.87 34.35 20.57
C MET A 204 -43.54 33.20 21.52
N ASN A 205 -43.80 31.97 21.09
CA ASN A 205 -43.29 30.79 21.79
C ASN A 205 -41.79 30.67 21.52
N VAL A 206 -40.97 30.79 22.56
CA VAL A 206 -39.50 30.60 22.46
C VAL A 206 -39.16 29.21 21.93
N ARG A 207 -40.02 28.24 22.24
CA ARG A 207 -39.94 26.86 21.74
C ARG A 207 -39.94 26.78 20.21
N ASP A 208 -40.84 27.49 19.53
CA ASP A 208 -40.99 27.39 18.08
C ASP A 208 -39.78 28.02 17.38
N VAL A 209 -39.24 29.10 17.97
CA VAL A 209 -38.00 29.75 17.52
C VAL A 209 -36.81 28.79 17.63
N LEU A 210 -36.64 28.17 18.79
CA LEU A 210 -35.56 27.21 19.01
C LEU A 210 -35.75 25.92 18.18
N GLY A 211 -37.00 25.55 17.89
CA GLY A 211 -37.35 24.43 17.03
C GLY A 211 -36.86 24.63 15.60
N VAL A 212 -37.24 25.76 14.98
CA VAL A 212 -36.77 26.13 13.64
C VAL A 212 -35.24 26.29 13.61
N PHE A 213 -34.66 26.93 14.64
CA PHE A 213 -33.20 27.07 14.76
C PHE A 213 -32.47 25.72 14.82
N SER A 214 -33.03 24.73 15.53
CA SER A 214 -32.44 23.39 15.64
C SER A 214 -32.46 22.65 14.30
N VAL A 215 -33.56 22.75 13.54
CA VAL A 215 -33.66 22.17 12.19
C VAL A 215 -32.62 22.79 11.26
N LEU A 216 -32.49 24.13 11.24
CA LEU A 216 -31.52 24.82 10.39
C LEU A 216 -30.06 24.45 10.75
N SER A 217 -29.78 24.32 12.04
CA SER A 217 -28.43 23.98 12.54
C SER A 217 -28.02 22.56 12.14
N LEU A 218 -28.91 21.58 12.32
CA LEU A 218 -28.62 20.18 11.95
C LEU A 218 -28.64 19.97 10.43
N ALA A 219 -29.51 20.69 9.70
CA ALA A 219 -29.51 20.70 8.23
C ALA A 219 -28.20 21.25 7.65
N LEU A 220 -27.62 22.30 8.25
CA LEU A 220 -26.34 22.87 7.81
C LEU A 220 -25.16 21.91 8.05
N VAL A 221 -25.16 21.22 9.19
CA VAL A 221 -24.05 20.35 9.60
C VAL A 221 -24.04 19.04 8.82
N ASP A 222 -25.18 18.36 8.72
CA ASP A 222 -25.23 16.95 8.25
C ASP A 222 -26.22 16.72 7.09
N GLY A 223 -26.77 17.81 6.53
CA GLY A 223 -27.51 17.79 5.27
C GLY A 223 -28.99 17.39 5.38
N PRO A 224 -29.59 16.91 4.27
CA PRO A 224 -31.05 16.78 4.15
C PRO A 224 -31.65 15.75 5.12
N GLY A 225 -30.95 14.63 5.36
CA GLY A 225 -31.43 13.57 6.26
C GLY A 225 -31.54 14.05 7.71
N ALA A 226 -30.54 14.78 8.20
CA ALA A 226 -30.55 15.35 9.54
C ALA A 226 -31.61 16.44 9.71
N GLY A 227 -31.74 17.33 8.72
CA GLY A 227 -32.77 18.36 8.71
C GLY A 227 -34.18 17.75 8.75
N ALA A 228 -34.46 16.74 7.93
CA ALA A 228 -35.75 16.05 7.91
C ALA A 228 -36.06 15.32 9.22
N ALA A 229 -35.13 14.52 9.74
CA ALA A 229 -35.31 13.79 10.99
C ALA A 229 -35.55 14.73 12.18
N THR A 230 -34.79 15.82 12.25
CA THR A 230 -34.97 16.88 13.25
C THR A 230 -36.33 17.54 13.12
N GLY A 231 -36.77 17.84 11.89
CA GLY A 231 -38.08 18.41 11.63
C GLY A 231 -39.22 17.50 12.07
N ILE A 232 -39.13 16.19 11.82
CA ILE A 232 -40.13 15.21 12.26
C ILE A 232 -40.23 15.20 13.79
N ILE A 233 -39.09 15.07 14.47
CA ILE A 233 -39.08 14.91 15.92
C ILE A 233 -39.51 16.19 16.63
N ILE A 234 -39.05 17.35 16.17
CA ILE A 234 -39.48 18.65 16.71
C ILE A 234 -40.96 18.87 16.40
N GLY A 235 -41.47 18.48 15.24
CA GLY A 235 -42.90 18.58 14.93
C GLY A 235 -43.79 17.70 15.83
N ILE A 236 -43.37 16.47 16.10
CA ILE A 236 -44.13 15.51 16.93
C ILE A 236 -44.08 15.89 18.41
N THR A 237 -42.89 16.27 18.90
CA THR A 237 -42.71 16.59 20.32
C THR A 237 -43.16 18.02 20.64
N GLY A 238 -43.10 18.92 19.66
CA GLY A 238 -43.07 20.40 19.73
C GLY A 238 -44.36 21.16 19.97
N PHE A 239 -45.54 20.58 19.78
CA PHE A 239 -46.77 21.39 19.81
C PHE A 239 -47.73 20.95 20.93
N SER A 240 -48.21 21.94 21.70
CA SER A 240 -49.09 21.74 22.85
C SER A 240 -50.50 21.42 22.39
N PHE A 241 -50.91 20.16 22.55
CA PHE A 241 -52.29 19.64 22.52
C PHE A 241 -53.13 19.92 21.26
N SER A 242 -53.70 18.84 20.72
CA SER A 242 -54.68 18.76 19.63
C SER A 242 -54.23 19.16 18.21
N LEU A 243 -54.09 18.12 17.38
CA LEU A 243 -54.26 18.10 15.92
C LEU A 243 -53.49 19.12 15.08
N SER A 244 -52.35 18.67 14.54
CA SER A 244 -52.00 18.93 13.13
C SER A 244 -50.80 18.07 12.74
N PRO A 245 -51.01 16.89 12.10
CA PRO A 245 -49.95 16.16 11.39
C PRO A 245 -49.17 17.06 10.41
N TRP A 246 -49.81 18.14 9.96
CA TRP A 246 -49.26 19.13 9.05
C TRP A 246 -48.05 19.87 9.63
N SER A 247 -48.03 20.16 10.94
CA SER A 247 -46.88 20.79 11.62
C SER A 247 -45.59 19.96 11.50
N THR A 248 -45.73 18.64 11.65
CA THR A 248 -44.63 17.68 11.50
C THR A 248 -44.16 17.60 10.05
N ALA A 249 -45.12 17.55 9.12
CA ALA A 249 -44.81 17.48 7.71
C ALA A 249 -44.15 18.75 7.18
N ILE A 250 -44.59 19.95 7.60
CA ILE A 250 -43.97 21.21 7.17
C ILE A 250 -42.54 21.34 7.70
N MET A 251 -42.27 20.95 8.95
CA MET A 251 -40.93 21.00 9.54
C MET A 251 -40.00 19.97 8.92
N ALA A 252 -40.48 18.75 8.68
CA ALA A 252 -39.73 17.69 8.02
C ALA A 252 -39.37 18.05 6.57
N PHE A 253 -40.34 18.53 5.80
CA PHE A 253 -40.14 18.92 4.41
C PHE A 253 -39.22 20.14 4.30
N SER A 254 -39.46 21.17 5.11
CA SER A 254 -38.60 22.37 5.13
C SER A 254 -37.17 22.03 5.58
N GLY A 255 -37.01 21.11 6.53
CA GLY A 255 -35.70 20.61 6.95
C GLY A 255 -34.97 19.81 5.87
N LEU A 256 -35.69 18.98 5.11
CA LEU A 256 -35.13 18.25 3.96
C LEU A 256 -34.62 19.21 2.89
N VAL A 257 -35.47 20.15 2.45
CA VAL A 257 -35.12 21.13 1.41
C VAL A 257 -33.97 22.00 1.87
N SER A 258 -34.02 22.49 3.12
CA SER A 258 -32.95 23.27 3.74
C SER A 258 -31.61 22.53 3.74
N GLY A 259 -31.60 21.24 4.11
CA GLY A 259 -30.37 20.44 4.16
C GLY A 259 -29.81 20.10 2.78
N SER A 260 -30.64 20.00 1.73
CA SER A 260 -30.17 19.85 0.34
C SER A 260 -29.34 21.05 -0.14
N PHE A 261 -29.55 22.23 0.45
CA PHE A 261 -28.80 23.45 0.15
C PHE A 261 -27.66 23.73 1.15
N ASN A 262 -27.26 22.76 1.98
CA ASN A 262 -26.19 22.93 2.97
C ASN A 262 -24.83 23.36 2.35
N LYS A 263 -24.55 22.94 1.11
CA LYS A 263 -23.33 23.29 0.36
C LYS A 263 -23.21 24.78 0.03
N LEU A 264 -24.34 25.51 -0.01
CA LEU A 264 -24.39 26.96 -0.23
C LEU A 264 -24.23 27.74 1.09
N GLY A 265 -23.91 27.06 2.20
CA GLY A 265 -23.72 27.66 3.51
C GLY A 265 -25.02 28.15 4.15
N LYS A 266 -24.91 29.05 5.14
CA LYS A 266 -26.05 29.52 5.94
C LYS A 266 -27.19 30.11 5.10
N ILE A 267 -26.83 30.89 4.07
CA ILE A 267 -27.81 31.56 3.20
C ILE A 267 -28.60 30.50 2.44
N GLY A 268 -27.91 29.49 1.89
CA GLY A 268 -28.54 28.34 1.23
C GLY A 268 -29.56 27.62 2.10
N VAL A 269 -29.18 27.33 3.34
CA VAL A 269 -30.03 26.64 4.33
C VAL A 269 -31.28 27.46 4.66
N ILE A 270 -31.16 28.77 4.87
CA ILE A 270 -32.32 29.67 5.11
C ILE A 270 -33.22 29.76 3.88
N THR A 271 -32.63 29.90 2.69
CA THR A 271 -33.40 29.94 1.43
C THR A 271 -34.13 28.62 1.18
N GLY A 272 -33.49 27.49 1.46
CA GLY A 272 -34.09 26.17 1.32
C GLY A 272 -35.22 25.94 2.33
N PHE A 273 -35.05 26.37 3.58
CA PHE A 273 -36.12 26.29 4.58
C PHE A 273 -37.31 27.18 4.20
N SER A 274 -37.04 28.42 3.75
CA SER A 274 -38.08 29.36 3.32
C SER A 274 -38.84 28.84 2.09
N LEU A 275 -38.11 28.28 1.11
CA LEU A 275 -38.69 27.64 -0.06
C LEU A 275 -39.56 26.43 0.32
N GLY A 276 -39.04 25.54 1.17
CA GLY A 276 -39.78 24.38 1.66
C GLY A 276 -41.04 24.78 2.44
N TYR A 277 -40.94 25.80 3.29
CA TYR A 277 -42.07 26.34 4.04
C TYR A 277 -43.13 26.93 3.09
N LEU A 278 -42.73 27.76 2.12
CA LEU A 278 -43.65 28.37 1.16
C LEU A 278 -44.33 27.34 0.26
N LEU A 279 -43.58 26.37 -0.28
CA LEU A 279 -44.12 25.31 -1.14
C LEU A 279 -45.12 24.44 -0.39
N TYR A 280 -44.77 24.02 0.83
CA TYR A 280 -45.64 23.17 1.63
C TYR A 280 -46.85 23.93 2.15
N ASN A 281 -46.66 25.18 2.59
CA ASN A 281 -47.76 26.04 3.02
C ASN A 281 -48.71 26.30 1.84
N PHE A 282 -48.22 26.65 0.64
CA PHE A 282 -49.08 26.81 -0.55
C PHE A 282 -49.92 25.55 -0.87
N TYR A 283 -49.34 24.36 -0.71
CA TYR A 283 -50.07 23.10 -0.89
C TYR A 283 -51.19 22.90 0.14
N VAL A 284 -50.96 23.30 1.40
CA VAL A 284 -51.92 23.12 2.52
C VAL A 284 -52.89 24.30 2.69
N ASN A 285 -52.55 25.51 2.19
CA ASN A 285 -53.30 26.77 2.41
C ASN A 285 -54.69 26.81 1.75
N SER A 286 -55.15 25.71 1.13
CA SER A 286 -56.57 25.52 0.84
C SER A 286 -57.42 25.36 2.13
N MET A 287 -56.78 25.24 3.30
CA MET A 287 -57.42 24.96 4.61
C MET A 287 -57.33 26.10 5.65
N GLY A 288 -56.65 27.22 5.36
CA GLY A 288 -56.84 28.49 6.11
C GLY A 288 -56.09 28.73 7.44
N GLU A 289 -55.12 27.90 7.85
CA GLU A 289 -54.36 28.11 9.10
C GLU A 289 -52.86 28.32 8.89
N VAL A 290 -52.32 29.44 9.40
CA VAL A 290 -50.88 29.72 9.44
C VAL A 290 -50.25 28.96 10.62
N ILE A 291 -49.59 27.84 10.33
CA ILE A 291 -49.04 26.92 11.35
C ILE A 291 -47.84 27.52 12.11
N ILE A 292 -46.97 28.28 11.43
CA ILE A 292 -45.82 28.95 12.05
C ILE A 292 -45.93 30.45 11.78
N SER A 293 -45.94 31.26 12.84
CA SER A 293 -46.00 32.73 12.70
C SER A 293 -44.77 33.25 11.93
N PRO A 294 -44.93 34.18 10.98
CA PRO A 294 -43.81 34.81 10.28
C PRO A 294 -42.79 35.46 11.22
N GLN A 295 -43.24 35.94 12.40
CA GLN A 295 -42.38 36.53 13.43
C GLN A 295 -41.37 35.51 13.99
N VAL A 296 -41.79 34.24 14.13
CA VAL A 296 -40.93 33.14 14.59
C VAL A 296 -39.85 32.83 13.56
N LEU A 297 -40.19 32.83 12.27
CA LEU A 297 -39.23 32.58 11.19
C LEU A 297 -38.16 33.66 11.11
N VAL A 298 -38.55 34.93 11.12
CA VAL A 298 -37.60 36.06 11.07
C VAL A 298 -36.65 36.03 12.27
N THR A 299 -37.17 35.77 13.47
CA THR A 299 -36.36 35.68 14.69
C THR A 299 -35.38 34.49 14.61
N SER A 300 -35.84 33.33 14.16
CA SER A 300 -35.00 32.12 14.02
C SER A 300 -33.88 32.29 12.99
N PHE A 301 -34.19 32.90 11.84
CA PHE A 301 -33.19 33.18 10.80
C PHE A 301 -32.16 34.21 11.25
N THR A 302 -32.59 35.23 11.99
CA THR A 302 -31.69 36.24 12.56
C THR A 302 -30.72 35.62 13.57
N ILE A 303 -31.23 34.79 14.48
CA ILE A 303 -30.39 34.06 15.46
C ILE A 303 -29.41 33.11 14.74
N PHE A 304 -29.87 32.41 13.71
CA PHE A 304 -29.03 31.50 12.93
C PHE A 304 -27.92 32.22 12.13
N LEU A 305 -28.20 33.41 11.61
CA LEU A 305 -27.20 34.24 10.93
C LEU A 305 -26.11 34.73 11.90
N LEU A 306 -26.49 35.14 13.11
CA LEU A 306 -25.58 35.60 14.16
C LEU A 306 -24.66 34.50 14.73
N LEU A 307 -24.92 33.23 14.43
CA LEU A 307 -24.12 32.10 14.92
C LEU A 307 -22.67 32.17 14.38
N PRO A 308 -21.62 32.31 15.20
CA PRO A 308 -20.25 32.49 14.71
C PRO A 308 -19.73 31.27 13.93
N GLN A 309 -18.90 31.47 12.89
CA GLN A 309 -18.36 30.36 12.08
C GLN A 309 -17.53 29.36 12.92
N LYS A 310 -16.92 29.83 14.01
CA LYS A 310 -16.16 28.99 14.96
C LYS A 310 -17.05 27.91 15.61
N THR A 311 -18.28 28.23 15.99
CA THR A 311 -19.19 27.26 16.63
C THR A 311 -19.70 26.24 15.62
N ILE A 312 -19.96 26.66 14.37
CA ILE A 312 -20.36 25.77 13.29
C ILE A 312 -19.23 24.78 12.95
N ARG A 313 -17.99 25.25 12.84
CA ARG A 313 -16.83 24.36 12.64
C ARG A 313 -16.61 23.42 13.82
N MET A 314 -16.76 23.90 15.05
CA MET A 314 -16.67 23.05 16.24
C MET A 314 -17.75 21.97 16.25
N MET A 315 -18.99 22.32 15.91
CA MET A 315 -20.08 21.36 15.70
C MET A 315 -19.70 20.38 14.61
N GLN A 316 -19.34 20.84 13.41
CA GLN A 316 -18.91 19.98 12.31
C GLN A 316 -17.79 19.03 12.71
N LEU A 317 -16.78 19.47 13.47
CA LEU A 317 -15.68 18.63 13.97
C LEU A 317 -16.14 17.59 15.00
N TYR A 318 -17.03 17.99 15.92
CA TYR A 318 -17.63 17.05 16.86
C TYR A 318 -18.49 15.99 16.15
N PHE A 319 -19.16 16.37 15.06
CA PHE A 319 -20.01 15.49 14.25
C PHE A 319 -19.25 14.70 13.17
N SER A 320 -18.12 15.21 12.67
CA SER A 320 -17.30 14.58 11.62
C SER A 320 -16.32 13.54 12.17
N ASN A 321 -16.37 13.21 13.45
CA ASN A 321 -15.53 12.17 14.05
C ASN A 321 -15.85 10.74 13.54
N SER A 322 -16.77 10.61 12.57
CA SER A 322 -17.02 9.40 11.76
C SER A 322 -16.44 9.46 10.34
N TYR A 323 -15.94 10.62 9.91
CA TYR A 323 -15.18 10.77 8.68
C TYR A 323 -13.68 10.53 8.90
N GLY A 324 -13.19 10.62 10.13
CA GLY A 324 -11.75 10.48 10.46
C GLY A 324 -11.12 9.21 9.90
N ASP A 325 -11.73 8.03 10.08
CA ASP A 325 -11.10 6.77 9.70
C ASP A 325 -11.15 6.51 8.17
N ASN A 326 -12.29 6.76 7.53
CA ASN A 326 -12.43 6.57 6.08
C ASN A 326 -11.76 7.69 5.26
N GLN A 327 -11.74 8.95 5.71
CA GLN A 327 -10.96 9.98 5.02
C GLN A 327 -9.47 9.82 5.25
N ILE A 328 -8.99 9.43 6.44
CA ILE A 328 -7.57 9.10 6.61
C ILE A 328 -7.20 7.95 5.68
N GLN A 329 -8.02 6.90 5.54
CA GLN A 329 -7.77 5.84 4.55
C GLN A 329 -7.82 6.30 3.08
N ILE A 330 -8.80 7.11 2.67
CA ILE A 330 -8.91 7.59 1.28
C ILE A 330 -7.83 8.63 0.94
N TYR A 331 -7.51 9.55 1.86
CA TYR A 331 -6.36 10.46 1.71
C TYR A 331 -5.05 9.66 1.72
N ASN A 332 -4.89 8.68 2.61
CA ASN A 332 -3.72 7.80 2.59
C ASN A 332 -3.61 7.05 1.26
N LEU A 333 -4.70 6.62 0.64
CA LEU A 333 -4.72 5.94 -0.67
C LEU A 333 -4.37 6.88 -1.83
N GLU A 334 -5.00 8.05 -1.92
CA GLU A 334 -4.70 9.05 -2.97
C GLU A 334 -3.26 9.57 -2.85
N GLU A 335 -2.73 9.62 -1.64
CA GLU A 335 -1.41 10.17 -1.34
C GLU A 335 -0.32 9.10 -1.38
N LEU A 336 -0.61 7.83 -1.05
CA LEU A 336 0.23 6.67 -1.42
C LEU A 336 0.34 6.55 -2.93
N ALA A 337 -0.76 6.72 -3.66
CA ALA A 337 -0.74 6.74 -5.12
C ALA A 337 0.13 7.89 -5.63
N ARG A 338 0.01 9.08 -5.03
CA ARG A 338 0.85 10.25 -5.37
C ARG A 338 2.34 10.01 -5.07
N ASP A 339 2.66 9.37 -3.95
CA ASP A 339 4.03 9.09 -3.54
C ASP A 339 4.67 8.02 -4.42
N ARG A 340 3.90 6.99 -4.81
CA ARG A 340 4.33 6.01 -5.81
C ARG A 340 4.48 6.63 -7.19
N LEU A 341 3.63 7.57 -7.58
CA LEU A 341 3.80 8.34 -8.82
C LEU A 341 5.05 9.22 -8.79
N HIS A 342 5.39 9.82 -7.64
CA HIS A 342 6.66 10.53 -7.46
C HIS A 342 7.88 9.59 -7.46
N GLU A 343 7.77 8.40 -6.85
CA GLU A 343 8.82 7.37 -6.90
C GLU A 343 9.06 6.93 -8.37
N LEU A 344 7.98 6.72 -9.12
CA LEU A 344 7.99 6.40 -10.55
C LEU A 344 8.57 7.55 -11.39
N ALA A 345 8.21 8.80 -11.10
CA ALA A 345 8.78 9.98 -11.75
C ALA A 345 10.28 10.13 -11.45
N SER A 346 10.72 9.86 -10.22
CA SER A 346 12.14 9.87 -9.83
C SER A 346 12.90 8.75 -10.55
N LEU A 347 12.34 7.54 -10.64
CA LEU A 347 12.94 6.43 -11.38
C LEU A 347 13.11 6.76 -12.86
N LEU A 348 12.10 7.39 -13.48
CA LEU A 348 12.18 7.87 -14.86
C LEU A 348 13.25 8.96 -15.03
N ASN A 349 13.46 9.79 -14.01
CA ASN A 349 14.48 10.83 -14.03
C ASN A 349 15.90 10.25 -13.84
N ASP A 350 16.07 9.26 -12.97
CA ASP A 350 17.32 8.52 -12.77
C ASP A 350 17.68 7.71 -14.04
N LEU A 351 16.66 7.10 -14.68
CA LEU A 351 16.74 6.51 -16.01
C LEU A 351 17.28 7.53 -17.03
N SER A 352 16.73 8.75 -17.08
CA SER A 352 17.20 9.81 -17.97
C SER A 352 18.68 10.16 -17.77
N GLY A 353 19.19 10.02 -16.54
CA GLY A 353 20.59 10.22 -16.19
C GLY A 353 21.53 9.14 -16.74
N ALA A 354 21.06 7.88 -16.77
CA ALA A 354 21.83 6.74 -17.29
C ALA A 354 21.94 6.73 -18.83
N PHE A 355 21.04 7.41 -19.54
CA PHE A 355 21.06 7.49 -21.01
C PHE A 355 22.05 8.51 -21.60
N LYS A 356 22.89 9.16 -20.78
CA LYS A 356 23.79 10.24 -21.24
C LYS A 356 25.10 9.78 -21.88
N GLU A 357 25.43 8.49 -21.88
CA GLU A 357 26.67 8.01 -22.49
C GLU A 357 26.43 7.43 -23.90
N PRO A 358 27.03 8.01 -24.95
CA PRO A 358 26.92 7.48 -26.30
C PRO A 358 27.79 6.23 -26.43
N LEU A 359 27.15 5.06 -26.36
CA LEU A 359 27.71 3.78 -26.79
C LEU A 359 27.86 3.82 -28.32
N ILE A 360 29.07 4.00 -28.83
CA ILE A 360 29.35 3.90 -30.27
C ILE A 360 30.48 2.89 -30.48
N LYS A 361 30.17 1.72 -31.07
CA LYS A 361 30.77 1.26 -32.34
C LYS A 361 30.46 -0.19 -32.76
N ASN A 362 30.42 -0.33 -34.09
CA ASN A 362 30.93 -1.36 -35.02
C ASN A 362 30.73 -2.87 -34.77
N GLU A 363 29.64 -3.43 -35.33
CA GLU A 363 29.55 -4.71 -36.09
C GLU A 363 28.08 -4.95 -36.55
N GLU A 364 27.64 -5.82 -37.47
CA GLU A 364 28.17 -6.90 -38.31
C GLU A 364 27.41 -6.87 -39.68
N ARG A 365 27.97 -7.43 -40.77
CA ARG A 365 27.71 -6.97 -42.15
C ARG A 365 26.71 -7.83 -42.94
N VAL A 366 25.44 -7.44 -42.97
CA VAL A 366 24.51 -7.80 -44.06
C VAL A 366 24.56 -6.70 -45.10
N LEU A 367 24.97 -7.01 -46.34
CA LEU A 367 25.04 -6.08 -47.47
C LEU A 367 23.62 -5.76 -47.98
N PRO A 368 23.01 -4.62 -47.64
CA PRO A 368 21.65 -4.32 -48.09
C PRO A 368 21.71 -3.79 -49.54
N ALA A 369 20.68 -4.06 -50.33
CA ALA A 369 20.60 -3.59 -51.72
C ALA A 369 20.82 -2.05 -51.86
N LYS A 370 20.42 -1.28 -50.84
CA LYS A 370 20.61 0.18 -50.76
C LYS A 370 22.09 0.61 -50.70
N TYR A 371 22.98 -0.20 -50.11
CA TYR A 371 24.41 0.11 -50.04
C TYR A 371 25.07 -0.05 -51.41
N LEU A 372 24.81 -1.17 -52.10
CA LEU A 372 25.27 -1.38 -53.48
C LEU A 372 24.80 -0.25 -54.40
N ASP A 373 23.53 0.11 -54.33
CA ASP A 373 22.95 1.20 -55.13
C ASP A 373 23.65 2.54 -54.86
N SER A 374 23.95 2.85 -53.59
CA SER A 374 24.63 4.10 -53.22
C SER A 374 26.06 4.19 -53.77
N VAL A 375 26.80 3.08 -53.78
CA VAL A 375 28.17 3.01 -54.32
C VAL A 375 28.14 3.14 -55.85
N CYS A 376 27.23 2.40 -56.50
CA CYS A 376 27.07 2.44 -57.95
C CYS A 376 26.67 3.84 -58.43
N ARG A 377 25.73 4.49 -57.75
CA ARG A 377 25.29 5.85 -58.09
C ARG A 377 26.40 6.89 -57.93
N GLU A 378 27.15 6.82 -56.83
CA GLU A 378 28.27 7.72 -56.60
C GLU A 378 29.34 7.56 -57.69
N ALA A 379 29.74 6.32 -57.99
CA ALA A 379 30.71 6.04 -59.04
C ALA A 379 30.20 6.46 -60.44
N GLN A 380 28.89 6.37 -60.69
CA GLN A 380 28.27 6.81 -61.93
C GLN A 380 28.35 8.33 -62.11
N LEU A 381 28.15 9.09 -61.03
CA LEU A 381 28.09 10.55 -61.04
C LEU A 381 29.47 11.22 -61.01
N THR A 382 30.41 10.65 -60.25
CA THR A 382 31.73 11.27 -59.99
C THR A 382 32.81 10.80 -60.94
N ILE A 383 32.81 9.52 -61.33
CA ILE A 383 33.89 8.91 -62.12
C ILE A 383 33.42 8.58 -63.54
N CYS A 384 32.26 7.95 -63.67
CA CYS A 384 31.81 7.43 -64.97
C CYS A 384 31.09 8.46 -65.84
N SER A 385 30.74 9.64 -65.31
CA SER A 385 30.03 10.71 -66.02
C SER A 385 30.75 11.13 -67.30
N ASP A 386 32.07 11.33 -67.19
CA ASP A 386 32.98 11.78 -68.25
C ASP A 386 33.80 10.64 -68.88
N CYS A 387 33.43 9.38 -68.61
CA CYS A 387 34.14 8.21 -69.12
C CYS A 387 33.68 7.80 -70.52
N GLY A 388 34.61 7.64 -71.46
CA GLY A 388 34.30 7.17 -72.83
C GLY A 388 33.63 5.78 -72.91
N MET A 389 33.75 4.96 -71.85
CA MET A 389 33.14 3.62 -71.77
C MET A 389 31.78 3.59 -71.05
N ARG A 390 31.24 4.75 -70.65
CA ARG A 390 29.98 4.88 -69.88
C ARG A 390 28.80 4.16 -70.52
N ARG A 391 28.59 4.38 -71.84
CA ARG A 391 27.47 3.79 -72.59
C ARG A 391 27.51 2.26 -72.58
N ILE A 392 28.71 1.68 -72.66
CA ILE A 392 28.90 0.23 -72.64
C ILE A 392 28.66 -0.31 -71.23
N CYS A 393 29.21 0.32 -70.20
CA CYS A 393 29.13 -0.17 -68.82
C CYS A 393 27.72 -0.02 -68.20
N TRP A 394 27.04 1.09 -68.45
CA TRP A 394 25.78 1.42 -67.77
C TRP A 394 24.52 1.21 -68.61
N GLU A 395 24.60 1.25 -69.95
CA GLU A 395 23.42 1.01 -70.82
C GLU A 395 23.40 -0.40 -71.42
N LYS A 396 24.55 -0.88 -71.95
CA LYS A 396 24.62 -2.20 -72.61
C LYS A 396 24.90 -3.36 -71.67
N GLU A 397 25.88 -3.23 -70.77
CA GLU A 397 26.37 -4.30 -69.89
C GLU A 397 26.06 -4.07 -68.40
N LEU A 398 24.95 -3.39 -68.08
CA LEU A 398 24.58 -3.00 -66.70
C LEU A 398 24.68 -4.17 -65.68
N LYS A 399 24.14 -5.35 -66.03
CA LYS A 399 24.15 -6.52 -65.13
C LYS A 399 25.57 -6.99 -64.78
N ARG A 400 26.49 -6.98 -65.76
CA ARG A 400 27.90 -7.34 -65.54
C ARG A 400 28.61 -6.29 -64.69
N THR A 401 28.34 -5.02 -64.94
CA THR A 401 28.89 -3.90 -64.16
C THR A 401 28.43 -3.98 -62.70
N MET A 402 27.13 -4.18 -62.45
CA MET A 402 26.59 -4.37 -61.09
C MET A 402 27.20 -5.58 -60.38
N GLY A 403 27.37 -6.71 -61.10
CA GLY A 403 28.06 -7.88 -60.56
C GLY A 403 29.51 -7.61 -60.18
N ALA A 404 30.23 -6.79 -60.96
CA ALA A 404 31.59 -6.38 -60.65
C ALA A 404 31.65 -5.48 -59.40
N PHE A 405 30.77 -4.49 -59.28
CA PHE A 405 30.67 -3.65 -58.06
C PHE A 405 30.31 -4.48 -56.82
N TYR A 406 29.35 -5.38 -56.93
CA TYR A 406 28.97 -6.26 -55.82
C TYR A 406 30.14 -7.15 -55.37
N THR A 407 30.90 -7.70 -56.32
CA THR A 407 32.09 -8.50 -56.03
C THR A 407 33.20 -7.64 -55.39
N LEU A 408 33.41 -6.41 -55.87
CA LEU A 408 34.37 -5.46 -55.30
C LEU A 408 34.02 -5.09 -53.86
N ILE A 409 32.74 -4.85 -53.57
CA ILE A 409 32.27 -4.55 -52.21
C ILE A 409 32.43 -5.77 -51.30
N LYS A 410 32.10 -6.99 -51.78
CA LYS A 410 32.34 -8.23 -51.03
C LYS A 410 33.81 -8.41 -50.65
N HIS A 411 34.74 -8.13 -51.58
CA HIS A 411 36.17 -8.15 -51.28
C HIS A 411 36.54 -7.11 -50.22
N HIS A 412 36.06 -5.88 -50.35
CA HIS A 412 36.35 -4.81 -49.40
C HIS A 412 35.80 -5.09 -47.99
N GLU A 413 34.61 -5.70 -47.93
CA GLU A 413 33.97 -6.07 -46.67
C GLU A 413 34.49 -7.40 -46.08
N GLY A 414 35.54 -8.02 -46.65
CA GLY A 414 36.16 -9.23 -46.09
C GLY A 414 35.33 -10.52 -46.22
N LEU A 415 34.26 -10.49 -47.02
CA LEU A 415 33.33 -11.63 -47.20
C LEU A 415 33.82 -12.61 -48.29
N TYR A 416 35.04 -12.45 -48.79
CA TYR A 416 35.60 -13.26 -49.88
C TYR A 416 37.13 -13.29 -49.83
N HIS A 417 37.74 -14.48 -49.84
CA HIS A 417 39.17 -14.71 -49.56
C HIS A 417 40.16 -14.32 -50.68
N LYS A 418 39.71 -13.90 -51.87
CA LYS A 418 40.62 -13.48 -52.97
C LYS A 418 40.75 -11.96 -53.00
N SER A 419 41.93 -11.44 -52.71
CA SER A 419 42.24 -10.00 -52.77
C SER A 419 42.56 -9.53 -54.19
N GLU A 420 41.68 -9.76 -55.16
CA GLU A 420 41.88 -9.34 -56.56
C GLU A 420 40.77 -8.42 -57.06
N LEU A 421 41.16 -7.42 -57.85
CA LEU A 421 40.24 -6.53 -58.56
C LEU A 421 39.41 -7.36 -59.57
N PRO A 422 38.07 -7.22 -59.60
CA PRO A 422 37.24 -7.93 -60.58
C PRO A 422 37.72 -7.67 -62.01
N PHE A 423 37.67 -8.71 -62.86
CA PHE A 423 38.19 -8.68 -64.24
C PHE A 423 37.72 -7.46 -65.05
N LEU A 424 36.47 -7.03 -64.86
CA LEU A 424 35.89 -5.88 -65.54
C LEU A 424 36.62 -4.58 -65.21
N PHE A 425 36.98 -4.36 -63.94
CA PHE A 425 37.74 -3.20 -63.51
C PHE A 425 39.21 -3.29 -63.94
N ARG A 426 39.80 -4.50 -63.97
CA ARG A 426 41.19 -4.71 -64.39
C ARG A 426 41.41 -4.52 -65.90
N SER A 427 40.44 -4.93 -66.72
CA SER A 427 40.59 -4.97 -68.18
C SER A 427 40.12 -3.70 -68.89
N ARG A 428 39.19 -2.94 -68.32
CA ARG A 428 38.47 -1.85 -69.02
C ARG A 428 38.38 -0.53 -68.25
N CYS A 429 38.68 -0.50 -66.96
CA CYS A 429 38.54 0.72 -66.14
C CYS A 429 39.91 1.35 -65.84
N ASN A 430 40.13 2.57 -66.33
CA ASN A 430 41.35 3.36 -66.06
C ASN A 430 41.34 4.05 -64.69
N GLN A 431 40.18 4.12 -64.01
CA GLN A 431 39.98 4.81 -62.73
C GLN A 431 39.56 3.84 -61.61
N ALA A 432 39.99 2.57 -61.70
CA ALA A 432 39.58 1.53 -60.76
C ALA A 432 39.99 1.80 -59.29
N GLU A 433 41.09 2.53 -59.06
CA GLU A 433 41.53 2.92 -57.72
C GLU A 433 40.66 4.00 -57.08
N GLU A 434 40.13 4.95 -57.87
CA GLU A 434 39.18 5.95 -57.35
C GLU A 434 37.83 5.29 -56.99
N ILE A 435 37.39 4.28 -57.75
CA ILE A 435 36.20 3.49 -57.40
C ILE A 435 36.40 2.74 -56.07
N LYS A 436 37.60 2.22 -55.80
CA LYS A 436 37.91 1.61 -54.49
C LYS A 436 37.81 2.61 -53.34
N LYS A 437 38.22 3.86 -53.55
CA LYS A 437 38.08 4.92 -52.52
C LYS A 437 36.61 5.20 -52.22
N ILE A 438 35.76 5.29 -53.25
CA ILE A 438 34.30 5.45 -53.07
C ILE A 438 33.71 4.28 -52.26
N VAL A 439 34.10 3.04 -52.57
CA VAL A 439 33.66 1.86 -51.80
C VAL A 439 34.07 2.00 -50.33
N LYS A 440 35.32 2.40 -50.06
CA LYS A 440 35.83 2.59 -48.69
C LYS A 440 35.08 3.69 -47.93
N GLU A 441 34.85 4.84 -48.55
CA GLU A 441 34.12 5.95 -47.93
C GLU A 441 32.66 5.61 -47.64
N LYS A 442 31.95 5.04 -48.62
CA LYS A 442 30.56 4.63 -48.45
C LYS A 442 30.41 3.49 -47.43
N SER A 443 31.38 2.57 -47.36
CA SER A 443 31.45 1.53 -46.33
C SER A 443 31.47 2.13 -44.92
N ASN A 444 32.34 3.11 -44.69
CA ASN A 444 32.46 3.77 -43.38
C ASN A 444 31.17 4.51 -42.98
N LEU A 445 30.56 5.22 -43.93
CA LEU A 445 29.34 5.97 -43.70
C LEU A 445 28.14 5.05 -43.43
N PHE A 446 28.04 3.94 -44.17
CA PHE A 446 27.00 2.94 -43.97
C PHE A 446 27.12 2.24 -42.60
N LYS A 447 28.33 1.84 -42.20
CA LYS A 447 28.61 1.24 -40.88
C LYS A 447 28.11 2.12 -39.75
N THR A 448 28.46 3.41 -39.81
CA THR A 448 28.08 4.40 -38.80
C THR A 448 26.56 4.52 -38.69
N LYS A 449 25.85 4.61 -39.82
CA LYS A 449 24.38 4.77 -39.83
C LYS A 449 23.66 3.53 -39.29
N TYR A 450 24.09 2.34 -39.70
CA TYR A 450 23.48 1.09 -39.28
C TYR A 450 23.58 0.86 -37.76
N GLN A 451 24.72 1.20 -37.15
CA GLN A 451 24.89 1.13 -35.70
C GLN A 451 23.96 2.09 -34.96
N MET A 452 23.86 3.33 -35.44
CA MET A 452 22.96 4.31 -34.84
C MET A 452 21.51 3.82 -34.91
N ASP A 453 21.07 3.26 -36.04
CA ASP A 453 19.71 2.72 -36.19
C ASP A 453 19.45 1.53 -35.24
N ASN A 454 20.41 0.61 -35.08
CA ASN A 454 20.28 -0.53 -34.15
C ASN A 454 20.27 -0.09 -32.68
N ILE A 455 21.13 0.85 -32.29
CA ILE A 455 21.15 1.42 -30.93
C ILE A 455 19.81 2.12 -30.65
N ILE A 456 19.31 2.92 -31.60
CA ILE A 456 18.01 3.60 -31.47
C ILE A 456 16.88 2.58 -31.34
N LYS A 457 16.89 1.51 -32.15
CA LYS A 457 15.86 0.47 -32.12
C LYS A 457 15.86 -0.29 -30.79
N CYS A 458 17.03 -0.72 -30.31
CA CYS A 458 17.18 -1.38 -29.02
C CYS A 458 16.74 -0.46 -27.87
N ASN A 459 17.13 0.82 -27.91
CA ASN A 459 16.68 1.82 -26.95
C ASN A 459 15.14 2.02 -27.00
N GLN A 460 14.54 2.03 -28.18
CA GLN A 460 13.08 2.12 -28.34
C GLN A 460 12.37 0.89 -27.76
N GLU A 461 12.89 -0.31 -27.98
CA GLU A 461 12.35 -1.56 -27.43
C GLU A 461 12.48 -1.60 -25.89
N LEU A 462 13.62 -1.16 -25.34
CA LEU A 462 13.84 -0.98 -23.90
C LEU A 462 12.88 0.04 -23.28
N ILE A 463 12.67 1.16 -23.97
CA ILE A 463 11.72 2.19 -23.55
C ILE A 463 10.29 1.63 -23.55
N GLN A 464 9.90 0.89 -24.59
CA GLN A 464 8.57 0.25 -24.66
C GLN A 464 8.37 -0.79 -23.56
N GLU A 465 9.35 -1.66 -23.30
CA GLU A 465 9.27 -2.67 -22.22
C GLU A 465 9.17 -2.00 -20.85
N ASN A 466 9.92 -0.91 -20.63
CA ASN A 466 9.85 -0.15 -19.39
C ASN A 466 8.53 0.59 -19.22
N PHE A 467 8.00 1.24 -20.25
CA PHE A 467 6.68 1.88 -20.18
C PHE A 467 5.56 0.85 -19.98
N ALA A 468 5.65 -0.33 -20.58
CA ALA A 468 4.72 -1.42 -20.36
C ALA A 468 4.75 -1.90 -18.90
N LYS A 469 5.94 -2.16 -18.34
CA LYS A 469 6.10 -2.53 -16.92
C LYS A 469 5.67 -1.42 -15.97
N THR A 470 5.91 -0.17 -16.33
CA THR A 470 5.45 1.01 -15.59
C THR A 470 3.92 1.08 -15.60
N ALA A 471 3.29 0.80 -16.74
CA ALA A 471 1.84 0.69 -16.86
C ALA A 471 1.29 -0.50 -16.06
N ASP A 472 1.99 -1.64 -16.02
CA ASP A 472 1.63 -2.79 -15.18
C ASP A 472 1.73 -2.47 -13.68
N MET A 473 2.73 -1.69 -13.25
CA MET A 473 2.80 -1.18 -11.87
C MET A 473 1.63 -0.23 -11.57
N VAL A 474 1.30 0.70 -12.48
CA VAL A 474 0.14 1.59 -12.35
C VAL A 474 -1.17 0.79 -12.31
N LYS A 475 -1.27 -0.29 -13.07
CA LYS A 475 -2.40 -1.21 -13.09
C LYS A 475 -2.51 -2.03 -11.80
N ALA A 476 -1.40 -2.54 -11.27
CA ALA A 476 -1.37 -3.23 -9.97
C ALA A 476 -1.75 -2.29 -8.81
N LEU A 477 -1.38 -1.00 -8.89
CA LEU A 477 -1.84 0.04 -7.97
C LEU A 477 -3.35 0.29 -8.08
N ALA A 478 -3.92 0.21 -9.29
CA ALA A 478 -5.35 0.36 -9.55
C ALA A 478 -6.17 -0.89 -9.16
N GLU A 479 -5.58 -2.08 -9.22
CA GLU A 479 -6.25 -3.38 -8.99
C GLU A 479 -6.21 -3.87 -7.53
N GLY A 480 -5.60 -3.12 -6.61
CA GLY A 480 -5.88 -3.24 -5.18
C GLY A 480 -5.30 -4.47 -4.45
N ALA A 481 -4.07 -4.89 -4.78
CA ALA A 481 -3.37 -5.91 -3.99
C ALA A 481 -2.72 -5.26 -2.74
N TRP A 482 -3.47 -5.15 -1.64
CA TRP A 482 -2.92 -4.72 -0.34
C TRP A 482 -3.32 -5.73 0.74
N GLU A 483 -2.39 -6.63 1.06
CA GLU A 483 -2.54 -7.60 2.15
C GLU A 483 -2.12 -7.00 3.50
N GLU A 484 -3.01 -7.23 4.48
CA GLU A 484 -2.86 -7.29 5.93
C GLU A 484 -2.09 -6.18 6.66
N THR A 485 -2.90 -5.36 7.35
CA THR A 485 -2.49 -4.44 8.41
C THR A 485 -1.82 -5.22 9.55
N TYR A 486 -0.57 -4.88 9.86
CA TYR A 486 0.14 -5.44 11.01
C TYR A 486 -0.40 -4.85 12.32
N ASP A 487 -0.76 -5.70 13.28
CA ASP A 487 -1.53 -5.42 14.51
C ASP A 487 -0.73 -4.68 15.62
N ARG A 488 0.28 -3.89 15.26
CA ARG A 488 1.13 -3.14 16.20
C ARG A 488 1.16 -1.67 15.80
N ASN A 489 0.73 -0.77 16.69
CA ASN A 489 0.66 0.67 16.47
C ASN A 489 2.05 1.35 16.44
N ILE A 490 2.91 0.91 15.53
CA ILE A 490 4.28 1.42 15.35
C ILE A 490 4.23 2.88 14.92
N ASP A 491 3.24 3.27 14.12
CA ASP A 491 3.06 4.66 13.66
C ASP A 491 2.91 5.63 14.84
N GLY A 492 2.12 5.26 15.85
CA GLY A 492 1.93 6.05 17.07
C GLY A 492 3.20 6.17 17.91
N GLU A 493 3.88 5.05 18.16
CA GLU A 493 5.14 5.02 18.92
C GLU A 493 6.24 5.85 18.24
N LEU A 494 6.35 5.76 16.91
CA LEU A 494 7.32 6.50 16.12
C LEU A 494 7.01 8.00 16.11
N SER A 495 5.72 8.37 16.00
CA SER A 495 5.27 9.77 16.06
C SER A 495 5.58 10.40 17.41
N GLU A 496 5.28 9.69 18.51
CA GLU A 496 5.57 10.16 19.86
C GLU A 496 7.08 10.33 20.07
N LYS A 497 7.89 9.36 19.63
CA LYS A 497 9.36 9.41 19.74
C LYS A 497 9.97 10.55 18.93
N LEU A 498 9.49 10.77 17.70
CA LEU A 498 9.97 11.86 16.84
C LEU A 498 9.57 13.23 17.41
N SER A 499 8.38 13.35 17.99
CA SER A 499 7.93 14.55 18.70
C SER A 499 8.81 14.85 19.92
N GLN A 500 9.18 13.84 20.73
CA GLN A 500 10.13 14.00 21.84
C GLN A 500 11.51 14.51 21.38
N LEU A 501 11.93 14.12 20.18
CA LEU A 501 13.20 14.56 19.57
C LEU A 501 13.07 15.90 18.81
N GLY A 502 11.92 16.59 18.91
CA GLY A 502 11.69 17.89 18.29
C GLY A 502 11.45 17.85 16.78
N VAL A 503 11.15 16.67 16.22
CA VAL A 503 10.83 16.50 14.80
C VAL A 503 9.31 16.51 14.62
N SER A 504 8.78 17.62 14.09
CA SER A 504 7.38 17.68 13.66
C SER A 504 7.20 16.90 12.38
N VAL A 505 6.51 15.77 12.47
CA VAL A 505 6.20 14.91 11.32
C VAL A 505 4.77 15.17 10.89
N ASP A 506 4.55 15.35 9.59
CA ASP A 506 3.21 15.53 9.06
C ASP A 506 2.50 14.18 8.98
N ARG A 507 3.21 13.14 8.50
CA ARG A 507 2.68 11.77 8.38
C ARG A 507 3.76 10.68 8.50
N ILE A 508 3.36 9.55 9.07
CA ILE A 508 4.15 8.31 9.15
C ILE A 508 3.26 7.17 8.66
N TYR A 509 3.81 6.32 7.80
CA TYR A 509 3.14 5.09 7.37
C TYR A 509 4.11 3.92 7.40
N THR A 510 3.72 2.87 8.10
CA THR A 510 4.45 1.61 8.18
C THR A 510 3.81 0.55 7.28
N ASP A 511 4.64 -0.12 6.52
CA ASP A 511 4.29 -1.32 5.75
C ASP A 511 5.24 -2.45 6.18
N TYR A 512 4.72 -3.66 6.34
CA TYR A 512 5.50 -4.83 6.70
C TYR A 512 5.35 -5.89 5.62
N ASN A 513 6.41 -6.06 4.82
CA ASN A 513 6.42 -7.03 3.75
C ASN A 513 7.73 -7.83 3.75
N ASP A 514 7.67 -9.14 3.50
CA ASP A 514 8.83 -10.04 3.40
C ASP A 514 9.83 -9.92 4.58
N ARG A 515 9.31 -9.79 5.82
CA ARG A 515 10.08 -9.61 7.06
C ARG A 515 10.82 -8.27 7.20
N ARG A 516 10.50 -7.29 6.35
CA ARG A 516 11.04 -5.93 6.41
C ARG A 516 9.96 -4.95 6.80
N PHE A 517 10.34 -4.02 7.68
CA PHE A 517 9.57 -2.81 7.91
C PHE A 517 9.98 -1.77 6.89
N TYR A 518 9.00 -1.19 6.24
CA TYR A 518 9.10 0.01 5.43
C TYR A 518 8.39 1.12 6.20
N VAL A 519 9.17 2.04 6.74
CA VAL A 519 8.66 3.23 7.43
C VAL A 519 8.87 4.40 6.52
N ASN A 520 7.78 5.05 6.14
CA ASN A 520 7.86 6.22 5.31
C ASN A 520 7.38 7.43 6.09
N ILE A 521 8.09 8.53 5.91
CA ILE A 521 7.97 9.73 6.75
C ILE A 521 7.89 10.94 5.85
N VAL A 522 6.84 11.73 6.05
CA VAL A 522 6.63 13.02 5.40
C VAL A 522 6.66 14.09 6.47
N LYS A 523 7.50 15.10 6.28
CA LYS A 523 7.61 16.21 7.22
C LYS A 523 7.89 17.54 6.52
N SER A 524 7.71 18.62 7.26
CA SER A 524 8.15 19.96 6.88
C SER A 524 9.67 20.03 6.57
N PRO A 525 10.12 20.99 5.73
CA PRO A 525 11.51 21.13 5.35
C PRO A 525 12.46 21.23 6.55
N CYS A 526 13.65 20.63 6.46
CA CYS A 526 14.67 20.79 7.48
C CYS A 526 15.11 22.26 7.59
N ILE A 527 15.03 22.83 8.78
CA ILE A 527 15.58 24.15 9.09
C ILE A 527 16.98 23.93 9.65
N ASN A 528 18.02 24.05 8.82
CA ASN A 528 19.45 23.97 9.19
C ASN A 528 19.99 22.71 9.91
N ASP A 529 19.17 21.67 10.15
CA ASP A 529 19.60 20.41 10.78
C ASP A 529 19.49 19.20 9.83
N ARG A 530 20.45 18.26 9.90
CA ARG A 530 20.40 16.96 9.19
C ARG A 530 19.46 15.97 9.90
N GLN A 531 18.25 16.41 10.25
CA GLN A 531 17.25 15.59 10.93
C GLN A 531 16.95 14.31 10.15
N CYS A 532 16.85 14.43 8.83
CA CYS A 532 16.60 13.34 7.90
C CYS A 532 17.68 12.24 7.91
N ASP A 533 18.94 12.62 8.10
CA ASP A 533 20.06 11.69 8.00
C ASP A 533 20.54 11.19 9.38
N MET A 534 20.23 11.90 10.46
CA MET A 534 20.72 11.58 11.80
C MET A 534 19.59 11.27 12.78
N ILE A 535 18.69 12.23 13.04
CA ILE A 535 17.69 12.12 14.12
C ILE A 535 16.62 11.09 13.79
N ILE A 536 16.06 11.16 12.59
CA ILE A 536 14.98 10.27 12.17
C ILE A 536 15.46 8.81 12.12
N PRO A 537 16.63 8.48 11.53
CA PRO A 537 17.17 7.13 11.60
C PRO A 537 17.38 6.63 13.03
N LEU A 538 17.91 7.47 13.93
CA LEU A 538 18.06 7.11 15.34
C LEU A 538 16.73 6.79 16.02
N ALA A 539 15.70 7.60 15.80
CA ALA A 539 14.38 7.38 16.36
C ALA A 539 13.75 6.06 15.86
N VAL A 540 13.87 5.79 14.56
CA VAL A 540 13.32 4.57 13.96
C VAL A 540 14.08 3.33 14.41
N TYR A 541 15.41 3.42 14.58
CA TYR A 541 16.21 2.35 15.14
C TYR A 541 15.79 2.00 16.58
N ASP A 542 15.54 3.01 17.41
CA ASP A 542 15.14 2.83 18.81
C ASP A 542 13.76 2.16 18.94
N VAL A 543 12.80 2.56 18.09
CA VAL A 543 11.44 1.98 18.09
C VAL A 543 11.41 0.57 17.49
N LEU A 544 12.10 0.34 16.36
CA LEU A 544 12.09 -0.96 15.68
C LEU A 544 13.06 -1.98 16.29
N GLY A 545 14.08 -1.53 17.02
CA GLY A 545 15.13 -2.39 17.58
C GLY A 545 15.97 -3.14 16.53
N ARG A 546 15.95 -2.68 15.27
CA ARG A 546 16.64 -3.31 14.14
C ARG A 546 17.49 -2.29 13.40
N LYS A 547 18.65 -2.71 12.88
CA LYS A 547 19.45 -1.86 11.98
C LYS A 547 18.58 -1.44 10.79
N ILE A 548 18.69 -0.19 10.37
CA ILE A 548 17.88 0.40 9.30
C ILE A 548 18.77 0.93 8.17
N SER A 549 18.15 1.15 7.02
CA SER A 549 18.70 1.86 5.87
C SER A 549 17.74 2.98 5.51
N THR A 550 18.26 4.19 5.35
CA THR A 550 17.44 5.38 5.07
C THR A 550 17.71 5.88 3.66
N LYS A 551 16.64 6.08 2.89
CA LYS A 551 16.66 6.72 1.58
C LYS A 551 15.84 8.01 1.66
N VAL A 552 16.48 9.15 1.45
CA VAL A 552 15.79 10.43 1.28
C VAL A 552 15.27 10.47 -0.15
N ILE A 553 13.95 10.40 -0.32
CA ILE A 553 13.29 10.43 -1.62
C ILE A 553 13.27 11.86 -2.14
N ASP A 554 12.84 12.80 -1.29
CA ASP A 554 12.72 14.19 -1.66
C ASP A 554 13.21 15.09 -0.55
N CYS A 555 14.06 16.05 -0.92
CA CYS A 555 14.57 17.06 -0.03
C CYS A 555 14.29 18.44 -0.65
N PRO A 556 13.41 19.25 -0.03
CA PRO A 556 13.11 20.64 -0.42
C PRO A 556 14.34 21.49 -0.74
N LEU A 557 15.44 21.29 0.00
CA LEU A 557 16.70 22.01 -0.22
C LEU A 557 17.35 21.72 -1.58
N LYS A 558 17.01 20.59 -2.22
CA LYS A 558 17.51 20.17 -3.54
C LYS A 558 16.47 20.31 -4.64
N SER A 559 15.21 19.98 -4.34
CA SER A 559 14.12 19.92 -5.34
C SER A 559 13.29 21.21 -5.42
N GLY A 560 13.30 22.05 -4.38
CA GLY A 560 12.40 23.20 -4.26
C GLY A 560 10.97 22.84 -3.84
N ASN A 561 10.69 21.58 -3.50
CA ASN A 561 9.37 21.13 -3.03
C ASN A 561 9.08 21.57 -1.59
N VAL A 562 7.84 21.36 -1.14
CA VAL A 562 7.33 21.89 0.15
C VAL A 562 7.58 20.96 1.34
N SER A 563 7.91 19.68 1.12
CA SER A 563 8.07 18.69 2.19
C SER A 563 9.25 17.75 1.97
N CYS A 564 9.87 17.30 3.06
CA CYS A 564 10.84 16.22 3.05
C CYS A 564 10.12 14.87 3.02
N ARG A 565 10.55 13.97 2.13
CA ARG A 565 10.05 12.59 2.06
C ARG A 565 11.18 11.61 2.26
N LEU A 566 11.00 10.68 3.19
CA LEU A 566 11.97 9.66 3.53
C LEU A 566 11.33 8.29 3.52
N LYS A 567 12.10 7.30 3.09
CA LYS A 567 11.77 5.88 3.20
C LYS A 567 12.87 5.18 3.95
N ILE A 568 12.49 4.51 5.03
CA ILE A 568 13.38 3.81 5.94
C ILE A 568 13.01 2.34 5.88
N THR A 569 13.99 1.50 5.61
CA THR A 569 13.80 0.07 5.50
C THR A 569 14.61 -0.63 6.58
N SER A 570 14.02 -1.55 7.33
CA SER A 570 14.79 -2.40 8.24
C SER A 570 15.74 -3.29 7.44
N LYS A 571 17.02 -3.33 7.81
CA LYS A 571 17.96 -4.31 7.27
C LYS A 571 17.52 -5.72 7.70
N GLY A 572 17.78 -6.70 6.82
CA GLY A 572 17.48 -8.09 7.10
C GLY A 572 18.22 -8.64 8.31
N THR A 573 17.64 -9.71 8.89
CA THR A 573 18.18 -10.41 10.06
C THR A 573 19.37 -11.30 9.72
N LEU A 574 19.56 -11.63 8.45
CA LEU A 574 20.69 -12.41 7.97
C LEU A 574 21.87 -11.50 7.63
N GLU A 575 23.06 -12.07 7.73
CA GLU A 575 24.32 -11.51 7.27
C GLU A 575 25.04 -12.56 6.45
N VAL A 576 25.87 -12.10 5.53
CA VAL A 576 26.64 -12.95 4.62
C VAL A 576 28.10 -12.61 4.84
N SER A 577 28.96 -13.62 5.02
CA SER A 577 30.38 -13.42 4.72
C SER A 577 30.85 -14.32 3.65
N VAL A 578 31.83 -13.80 2.93
CA VAL A 578 32.31 -14.33 1.68
C VAL A 578 33.79 -14.66 1.84
N GLY A 579 34.19 -15.73 1.18
CA GLY A 579 35.57 -16.09 0.94
C GLY A 579 35.75 -16.37 -0.54
N ALA A 580 36.90 -15.99 -1.06
CA ALA A 580 37.25 -16.17 -2.45
C ALA A 580 38.65 -16.78 -2.56
N ALA A 581 38.83 -17.68 -3.51
CA ALA A 581 40.12 -18.25 -3.84
C ALA A 581 40.20 -18.44 -5.35
N GLY A 582 41.33 -18.04 -5.96
CA GLY A 582 41.54 -18.20 -7.40
C GLY A 582 42.97 -18.57 -7.76
N VAL A 583 43.17 -19.12 -8.95
CA VAL A 583 44.49 -19.28 -9.57
C VAL A 583 44.40 -19.07 -11.07
N THR A 584 45.44 -18.47 -11.64
CA THR A 584 45.55 -18.26 -13.08
C THR A 584 45.99 -19.53 -13.79
N LYS A 585 45.58 -19.66 -15.06
CA LYS A 585 46.11 -20.67 -15.99
C LYS A 585 47.64 -20.70 -16.00
N GLU A 586 48.20 -21.91 -16.06
CA GLU A 586 49.65 -22.11 -16.12
C GLU A 586 50.26 -21.36 -17.33
N GLY A 587 51.28 -20.53 -17.07
CA GLY A 587 51.91 -19.68 -18.09
C GLY A 587 51.23 -18.32 -18.33
N GLN A 588 50.15 -17.99 -17.62
CA GLN A 588 49.50 -16.68 -17.64
C GLN A 588 49.64 -15.94 -16.30
N ASN A 589 49.80 -14.61 -16.39
CA ASN A 589 49.93 -13.73 -15.22
C ASN A 589 48.59 -13.08 -14.79
N VAL A 590 47.54 -13.21 -15.60
CA VAL A 590 46.24 -12.55 -15.39
C VAL A 590 45.13 -13.57 -15.68
N SER A 591 44.16 -13.65 -14.78
CA SER A 591 42.99 -14.53 -14.91
C SER A 591 41.93 -13.89 -15.80
N GLY A 592 41.29 -14.67 -16.67
CA GLY A 592 40.08 -14.30 -17.39
C GLY A 592 38.84 -14.24 -16.49
N ASP A 593 38.87 -14.93 -15.34
CA ASP A 593 37.81 -14.91 -14.34
C ASP A 593 37.78 -13.59 -13.56
N SER A 594 36.58 -13.03 -13.40
CA SER A 594 36.27 -11.92 -12.52
C SER A 594 35.18 -12.31 -11.53
N PHE A 595 35.25 -11.83 -10.30
CA PHE A 595 34.22 -12.05 -9.29
C PHE A 595 33.95 -10.78 -8.48
N SER A 596 32.77 -10.68 -7.90
CA SER A 596 32.39 -9.58 -7.02
C SER A 596 31.38 -10.02 -5.98
N PHE A 597 31.35 -9.30 -4.88
CA PHE A 597 30.31 -9.43 -3.86
C PHE A 597 30.05 -8.08 -3.21
N MET A 598 28.78 -7.75 -3.01
CA MET A 598 28.39 -6.46 -2.43
C MET A 598 27.02 -6.53 -1.75
N GLU A 599 26.83 -5.71 -0.71
CA GLU A 599 25.52 -5.49 -0.08
C GLU A 599 24.89 -4.22 -0.68
N PHE A 600 23.72 -4.35 -1.31
CA PHE A 600 22.93 -3.22 -1.77
C PHE A 600 22.21 -2.54 -0.60
N LYS A 601 21.95 -1.23 -0.73
CA LYS A 601 21.27 -0.40 0.30
C LYS A 601 19.90 -0.93 0.72
N GLU A 602 19.26 -1.69 -0.13
CA GLU A 602 17.96 -2.32 0.08
C GLU A 602 18.06 -3.66 0.83
N GLY A 603 19.21 -4.04 1.41
CA GLY A 603 19.35 -5.30 2.15
C GLY A 603 19.36 -6.56 1.27
N ARG A 604 19.67 -6.41 -0.02
CA ARG A 604 20.02 -7.52 -0.91
C ARG A 604 21.53 -7.67 -0.93
N TYR A 605 22.04 -8.89 -0.96
CA TYR A 605 23.46 -9.20 -1.06
C TYR A 605 23.72 -9.91 -2.38
N MET A 606 24.70 -9.46 -3.15
CA MET A 606 25.08 -10.06 -4.42
C MET A 606 26.37 -10.85 -4.28
N LEU A 607 26.40 -12.00 -4.92
CA LEU A 607 27.60 -12.75 -5.28
C LEU A 607 27.58 -12.88 -6.79
N ALA A 608 28.68 -12.55 -7.46
CA ALA A 608 28.77 -12.60 -8.91
C ALA A 608 30.11 -13.21 -9.32
N LEU A 609 30.06 -14.08 -10.33
CA LEU A 609 31.21 -14.73 -10.95
C LEU A 609 31.03 -14.64 -12.46
N CYS A 610 32.08 -14.25 -13.16
CA CYS A 610 32.07 -13.98 -14.58
C CYS A 610 33.36 -14.51 -15.19
N ASP A 611 33.27 -15.53 -16.03
CA ASP A 611 34.41 -16.05 -16.78
C ASP A 611 34.36 -15.52 -18.22
N GLY A 612 35.41 -14.81 -18.62
CA GLY A 612 35.53 -14.23 -19.95
C GLY A 612 36.24 -15.20 -20.91
N MET A 613 35.59 -15.52 -22.03
CA MET A 613 36.19 -16.39 -23.04
C MET A 613 37.51 -15.83 -23.58
N GLY A 614 38.54 -16.68 -23.60
CA GLY A 614 39.89 -16.36 -24.07
C GLY A 614 40.93 -16.60 -22.99
N VAL A 615 42.09 -15.93 -23.10
CA VAL A 615 43.17 -16.03 -22.11
C VAL A 615 43.82 -14.67 -21.89
N GLY A 616 44.18 -14.39 -20.64
CA GLY A 616 44.95 -13.21 -20.26
C GLY A 616 44.14 -11.91 -20.25
N LYS A 617 44.82 -10.79 -20.51
CA LYS A 617 44.30 -9.43 -20.23
C LYS A 617 43.00 -9.07 -20.96
N ASN A 618 42.76 -9.62 -22.15
CA ASN A 618 41.56 -9.31 -22.92
C ASN A 618 40.31 -9.96 -22.30
N ALA A 619 40.40 -11.22 -21.91
CA ALA A 619 39.36 -11.95 -21.19
C ALA A 619 39.04 -11.27 -19.85
N ALA A 620 40.08 -10.92 -19.08
CA ALA A 620 39.95 -10.21 -17.80
C ALA A 620 39.19 -8.88 -17.94
N ARG A 621 39.58 -8.07 -18.94
CA ARG A 621 38.93 -6.78 -19.20
C ARG A 621 37.47 -6.95 -19.62
N HIS A 622 37.16 -8.04 -20.32
CA HIS A 622 35.81 -8.31 -20.79
C HIS A 622 34.89 -8.75 -19.63
N SER A 623 35.34 -9.70 -18.81
CA SER A 623 34.59 -10.15 -17.61
C SER A 623 34.42 -9.04 -16.57
N GLU A 624 35.45 -8.21 -16.33
CA GLU A 624 35.39 -7.07 -15.40
C GLU A 624 34.37 -6.01 -15.84
N LYS A 625 34.30 -5.71 -17.14
CA LYS A 625 33.33 -4.77 -17.70
C LYS A 625 31.89 -5.28 -17.57
N THR A 626 31.66 -6.56 -17.91
CA THR A 626 30.35 -7.22 -17.78
C THR A 626 29.85 -7.11 -16.35
N LEU A 627 30.72 -7.46 -15.39
CA LEU A 627 30.41 -7.43 -13.96
C LEU A 627 30.09 -6.01 -13.48
N THR A 628 30.94 -5.04 -13.81
CA THR A 628 30.79 -3.63 -13.42
C THR A 628 29.48 -3.04 -13.96
N MET A 629 29.10 -3.39 -15.19
CA MET A 629 27.85 -2.92 -15.78
C MET A 629 26.62 -3.54 -15.10
N LEU A 630 26.67 -4.85 -14.84
CA LEU A 630 25.60 -5.55 -14.14
C LEU A 630 25.40 -5.01 -12.72
N GLU A 631 26.50 -4.75 -12.01
CA GLU A 631 26.51 -4.11 -10.69
C GLU A 631 25.80 -2.76 -10.70
N ARG A 632 26.19 -1.87 -11.61
CA ARG A 632 25.60 -0.53 -11.73
C ARG A 632 24.11 -0.60 -12.03
N MET A 633 23.67 -1.52 -12.89
CA MET A 633 22.25 -1.70 -13.20
C MET A 633 21.48 -2.22 -11.98
N LEU A 634 22.02 -3.21 -11.26
CA LEU A 634 21.37 -3.75 -10.06
C LEU A 634 21.35 -2.73 -8.90
N GLU A 635 22.43 -1.95 -8.73
CA GLU A 635 22.53 -0.88 -7.73
C GLU A 635 21.58 0.28 -8.03
N ALA A 636 21.38 0.61 -9.31
CA ALA A 636 20.39 1.59 -9.76
C ALA A 636 18.94 1.11 -9.62
N GLY A 637 18.71 -0.15 -9.19
CA GLY A 637 17.38 -0.67 -8.88
C GLY A 637 16.67 -1.34 -10.05
N TYR A 638 17.35 -1.60 -11.16
CA TYR A 638 16.76 -2.33 -12.29
C TYR A 638 16.40 -3.77 -11.88
N ASN A 639 15.33 -4.30 -12.48
CA ASN A 639 15.03 -5.73 -12.36
C ASN A 639 16.21 -6.54 -12.93
N GLN A 640 16.55 -7.65 -12.28
CA GLN A 640 17.63 -8.59 -12.61
C GLN A 640 17.59 -9.03 -14.07
N GLU A 641 16.43 -9.43 -14.59
CA GLU A 641 16.27 -9.80 -16.01
C GLU A 641 16.64 -8.66 -16.96
N MET A 642 16.22 -7.44 -16.62
CA MET A 642 16.50 -6.25 -17.42
C MET A 642 17.96 -5.83 -17.32
N ALA A 643 18.53 -5.87 -16.11
CA ALA A 643 19.94 -5.60 -15.88
C ALA A 643 20.82 -6.54 -16.72
N LEU A 644 20.46 -7.82 -16.82
CA LEU A 644 21.14 -8.79 -17.67
C LEU A 644 20.94 -8.52 -19.15
N LYS A 645 19.71 -8.26 -19.60
CA LYS A 645 19.42 -7.93 -21.01
C LYS A 645 20.24 -6.72 -21.45
N VAL A 646 20.21 -5.64 -20.67
CA VAL A 646 20.94 -4.39 -20.96
C VAL A 646 22.45 -4.64 -20.95
N THR A 647 22.95 -5.39 -19.96
CA THR A 647 24.36 -5.77 -19.91
C THR A 647 24.75 -6.60 -21.14
N ASN A 648 23.95 -7.62 -21.50
CA ASN A 648 24.18 -8.45 -22.70
C ASN A 648 24.21 -7.62 -23.98
N SER A 649 23.20 -6.77 -24.19
CA SER A 649 23.13 -5.90 -25.38
C SER A 649 24.31 -4.94 -25.45
N ALA A 650 24.77 -4.40 -24.31
CA ALA A 650 25.92 -3.52 -24.27
C ALA A 650 27.25 -4.28 -24.51
N MET A 651 27.38 -5.51 -23.99
CA MET A 651 28.54 -6.35 -24.30
C MET A 651 28.57 -6.73 -25.79
N ASN A 652 27.42 -7.10 -26.37
CA ASN A 652 27.29 -7.33 -27.82
C ASN A 652 27.65 -6.11 -28.65
N ALA A 653 27.27 -4.92 -28.18
CA ALA A 653 27.57 -3.68 -28.88
C ALA A 653 29.02 -3.19 -28.71
N THR A 654 29.83 -3.80 -27.83
CA THR A 654 31.19 -3.33 -27.52
C THR A 654 32.29 -4.32 -27.89
N ASN A 655 31.94 -5.54 -28.31
CA ASN A 655 32.88 -6.55 -28.75
C ASN A 655 33.15 -6.44 -30.26
N SER A 656 34.43 -6.54 -30.64
CA SER A 656 34.90 -6.58 -32.04
C SER A 656 35.50 -7.93 -32.46
N ASP A 657 35.58 -8.84 -31.48
CA ASP A 657 36.06 -10.21 -31.55
C ASP A 657 35.07 -10.98 -30.66
N GLU A 658 34.69 -12.19 -31.05
CA GLU A 658 33.70 -13.12 -30.46
C GLU A 658 33.92 -13.48 -28.96
N GLY A 659 34.17 -12.50 -28.08
CA GLY A 659 34.40 -12.67 -26.66
C GLY A 659 33.08 -12.68 -25.92
N PHE A 660 32.72 -13.82 -25.35
CA PHE A 660 31.54 -13.97 -24.51
C PHE A 660 31.97 -14.10 -23.06
N SER A 661 31.11 -13.67 -22.13
CA SER A 661 31.33 -13.97 -20.71
C SER A 661 30.23 -14.85 -20.17
N THR A 662 30.58 -15.82 -19.34
CA THR A 662 29.59 -16.47 -18.48
C THR A 662 29.17 -15.50 -17.38
N ILE A 663 27.92 -15.57 -16.92
CA ILE A 663 27.42 -14.83 -15.77
C ILE A 663 26.80 -15.83 -14.81
N ASP A 664 27.35 -15.89 -13.60
CA ASP A 664 26.79 -16.59 -12.44
C ASP A 664 26.52 -15.56 -11.35
N VAL A 665 25.27 -15.29 -11.04
CA VAL A 665 24.89 -14.34 -9.98
C VAL A 665 23.96 -15.00 -8.98
N ALA A 666 24.25 -14.82 -7.70
CA ALA A 666 23.36 -15.16 -6.61
C ALA A 666 22.95 -13.88 -5.84
N LEU A 667 21.66 -13.54 -5.89
CA LEU A 667 21.05 -12.43 -5.19
C LEU A 667 20.33 -12.94 -3.95
N ILE A 668 20.84 -12.60 -2.76
CA ILE A 668 20.31 -13.02 -1.47
C ILE A 668 19.53 -11.86 -0.85
N ASP A 669 18.24 -12.06 -0.60
CA ASP A 669 17.49 -11.19 0.30
C ASP A 669 17.81 -11.55 1.76
N THR A 670 18.52 -10.66 2.44
CA THR A 670 18.96 -10.86 3.83
C THR A 670 17.81 -10.84 4.85
N ALA A 671 16.60 -10.43 4.48
CA ALA A 671 15.46 -10.41 5.38
C ALA A 671 14.64 -11.70 5.32
N SER A 672 14.28 -12.13 4.10
CA SER A 672 13.50 -13.34 3.90
C SER A 672 14.35 -14.61 3.82
N GLY A 673 15.63 -14.48 3.47
CA GLY A 673 16.50 -15.60 3.11
C GLY A 673 16.22 -16.16 1.73
N LYS A 674 15.36 -15.53 0.91
CA LYS A 674 15.18 -15.91 -0.50
C LYS A 674 16.47 -15.61 -1.26
N ILE A 675 16.96 -16.59 -2.02
CA ILE A 675 18.11 -16.45 -2.91
C ILE A 675 17.67 -16.72 -4.34
N ARG A 676 18.06 -15.86 -5.28
CA ARG A 676 17.84 -16.07 -6.70
C ARG A 676 19.18 -16.28 -7.38
N PHE A 677 19.30 -17.41 -8.06
CA PHE A 677 20.43 -17.71 -8.92
C PHE A 677 20.09 -17.35 -10.35
N ILE A 678 21.00 -16.68 -11.01
CA ILE A 678 20.90 -16.25 -12.40
C ILE A 678 22.14 -16.81 -13.09
N LYS A 679 21.93 -17.75 -14.01
CA LYS A 679 23.02 -18.43 -14.71
C LYS A 679 22.88 -18.27 -16.22
N ALA A 680 23.90 -17.68 -16.85
CA ALA A 680 24.08 -17.55 -18.29
C ALA A 680 25.47 -18.05 -18.71
N GLY A 681 25.53 -19.22 -19.35
CA GLY A 681 26.78 -19.90 -19.71
C GLY A 681 27.60 -20.43 -18.54
N ALA A 682 27.15 -20.24 -17.30
CA ALA A 682 27.89 -20.61 -16.10
C ALA A 682 27.66 -22.06 -15.65
N PRO A 683 28.64 -22.68 -14.97
CA PRO A 683 28.53 -24.03 -14.42
C PRO A 683 27.55 -24.11 -13.24
N VAL A 684 27.36 -25.33 -12.72
CA VAL A 684 26.48 -25.57 -11.57
C VAL A 684 26.99 -24.90 -10.29
N GLY A 685 26.05 -24.35 -9.51
CA GLY A 685 26.32 -23.83 -8.16
C GLY A 685 25.90 -24.83 -7.08
N PHE A 686 26.30 -24.60 -5.84
CA PHE A 686 25.96 -25.47 -4.71
C PHE A 686 25.44 -24.68 -3.51
N ILE A 687 24.43 -25.24 -2.83
CA ILE A 687 24.06 -24.84 -1.48
C ILE A 687 24.35 -26.01 -0.54
N LYS A 688 25.27 -25.79 0.38
CA LYS A 688 25.59 -26.73 1.45
C LYS A 688 24.74 -26.42 2.69
N ARG A 689 23.96 -27.41 3.11
CA ARG A 689 23.08 -27.38 4.29
C ARG A 689 23.48 -28.47 5.26
N SER A 690 24.37 -28.17 6.21
CA SER A 690 24.91 -29.15 7.17
C SER A 690 25.41 -30.44 6.47
N LYS A 691 24.59 -31.51 6.40
CA LYS A 691 24.91 -32.82 5.79
C LYS A 691 24.33 -33.04 4.37
N ARG A 692 23.69 -32.03 3.77
CA ARG A 692 23.11 -32.13 2.43
C ARG A 692 23.73 -31.08 1.52
N ILE A 693 23.87 -31.43 0.25
CA ILE A 693 24.22 -30.49 -0.81
C ILE A 693 23.09 -30.46 -1.82
N GLU A 694 22.65 -29.25 -2.13
CA GLU A 694 21.69 -28.96 -3.17
C GLU A 694 22.45 -28.37 -4.36
N ILE A 695 22.23 -28.93 -5.56
CA ILE A 695 22.86 -28.47 -6.79
C ILE A 695 21.91 -27.46 -7.44
N ILE A 696 22.48 -26.34 -7.88
CA ILE A 696 21.80 -25.31 -8.64
C ILE A 696 22.25 -25.43 -10.08
N GLU A 697 21.41 -26.06 -10.89
CA GLU A 697 21.70 -26.30 -12.29
C GLU A 697 21.84 -24.99 -13.10
N GLY A 698 22.89 -24.90 -13.91
CA GLY A 698 22.96 -23.97 -15.05
C GLY A 698 22.06 -24.44 -16.20
N GLY A 699 21.97 -23.65 -17.28
CA GLY A 699 21.23 -24.09 -18.46
C GLY A 699 20.88 -23.04 -19.50
N SER A 700 21.63 -21.93 -19.60
CA SER A 700 21.46 -21.01 -20.73
C SER A 700 22.82 -20.68 -21.34
N LEU A 701 22.83 -20.20 -22.59
CA LEU A 701 24.06 -19.89 -23.32
C LEU A 701 24.79 -18.67 -22.73
N PRO A 702 26.13 -18.57 -22.83
CA PRO A 702 26.91 -17.43 -22.37
C PRO A 702 26.46 -16.08 -22.90
N VAL A 703 26.79 -15.03 -22.16
CA VAL A 703 26.44 -13.65 -22.49
C VAL A 703 27.22 -13.20 -23.72
N GLY A 704 26.43 -12.95 -24.76
CA GLY A 704 26.76 -12.31 -26.00
C GLY A 704 26.63 -13.16 -27.26
N ILE A 705 26.38 -14.47 -27.14
CA ILE A 705 26.35 -15.40 -28.30
C ILE A 705 25.11 -15.23 -29.19
N ILE A 706 23.97 -14.78 -28.63
CA ILE A 706 22.68 -14.69 -29.33
C ILE A 706 21.96 -13.39 -28.93
N ASP A 707 21.19 -12.81 -29.86
CA ASP A 707 20.37 -11.60 -29.68
C ASP A 707 19.38 -11.68 -28.50
N GLU A 708 18.92 -12.87 -28.13
CA GLU A 708 18.03 -13.10 -26.98
C GLU A 708 18.59 -14.18 -26.04
N ILE A 709 19.10 -13.76 -24.87
CA ILE A 709 19.47 -14.68 -23.79
C ILE A 709 18.27 -14.83 -22.86
N SER A 710 17.86 -16.09 -22.64
CA SER A 710 16.93 -16.47 -21.58
C SER A 710 17.73 -17.04 -20.39
N PRO A 711 18.23 -16.19 -19.48
CA PRO A 711 19.00 -16.68 -18.33
C PRO A 711 18.15 -17.65 -17.50
N LYS A 712 18.75 -18.75 -17.03
CA LYS A 712 18.05 -19.68 -16.15
C LYS A 712 18.01 -19.05 -14.76
N ILE A 713 16.81 -18.64 -14.34
CA ILE A 713 16.57 -18.09 -13.00
C ILE A 713 16.05 -19.22 -12.09
N THR A 714 16.75 -19.47 -10.99
CA THR A 714 16.34 -20.47 -9.98
C THR A 714 16.22 -19.82 -8.61
N GLU A 715 15.03 -19.89 -8.01
CA GLU A 715 14.80 -19.40 -6.65
C GLU A 715 14.96 -20.52 -5.62
N LYS A 716 15.63 -20.21 -4.50
CA LYS A 716 15.75 -21.07 -3.32
C LYS A 716 15.62 -20.24 -2.05
N THR A 717 15.69 -20.91 -0.89
CA THR A 717 15.73 -20.24 0.41
C THR A 717 16.96 -20.73 1.19
N VAL A 718 17.74 -19.79 1.70
CA VAL A 718 18.89 -20.00 2.57
C VAL A 718 18.53 -19.65 4.01
N ARG A 719 19.16 -20.34 4.96
CA ARG A 719 18.99 -20.12 6.40
C ARG A 719 20.35 -19.90 7.05
N SER A 720 20.34 -19.42 8.30
CA SER A 720 21.52 -19.35 9.14
C SER A 720 22.23 -20.72 9.18
N GLY A 721 23.54 -20.73 8.90
CA GLY A 721 24.38 -21.92 8.79
C GLY A 721 24.48 -22.53 7.38
N ASP A 722 23.67 -22.08 6.41
CA ASP A 722 23.81 -22.51 5.02
C ASP A 722 25.02 -21.82 4.36
N MET A 723 25.65 -22.51 3.40
CA MET A 723 26.77 -21.97 2.63
C MET A 723 26.49 -22.10 1.13
N VAL A 724 26.53 -20.98 0.42
CA VAL A 724 26.42 -20.89 -1.04
C VAL A 724 27.82 -20.96 -1.62
N ILE A 725 28.02 -21.78 -2.64
CA ILE A 725 29.32 -22.01 -3.27
C ILE A 725 29.13 -21.91 -4.78
N MET A 726 29.92 -21.03 -5.41
CA MET A 726 29.95 -20.77 -6.84
C MET A 726 31.38 -21.01 -7.32
N VAL A 727 31.53 -21.58 -8.51
CA VAL A 727 32.82 -21.96 -9.09
C VAL A 727 32.81 -21.68 -10.59
N THR A 728 33.98 -21.46 -11.18
CA THR A 728 34.13 -21.47 -12.64
C THR A 728 34.28 -22.88 -13.20
N ASP A 729 34.11 -23.02 -14.51
CA ASP A 729 34.22 -24.28 -15.23
C ASP A 729 35.60 -24.92 -15.06
N GLY A 730 36.68 -24.13 -15.03
CA GLY A 730 38.03 -24.61 -14.76
C GLY A 730 38.15 -25.39 -13.45
N VAL A 731 37.33 -25.06 -12.43
CA VAL A 731 37.28 -25.83 -11.17
C VAL A 731 36.54 -27.16 -11.37
N ILE A 732 35.39 -27.16 -12.06
CA ILE A 732 34.62 -28.39 -12.33
C ILE A 732 35.44 -29.37 -13.19
N ASP A 733 36.10 -28.85 -14.22
CA ASP A 733 36.95 -29.60 -15.14
C ASP A 733 38.17 -30.21 -14.44
N ALA A 734 38.76 -29.49 -13.48
CA ALA A 734 39.83 -30.03 -12.65
C ALA A 734 39.41 -31.26 -11.83
N PHE A 735 38.11 -31.40 -11.52
CA PHE A 735 37.55 -32.57 -10.83
C PHE A 735 37.13 -33.69 -11.80
N SER A 736 36.94 -33.40 -13.09
CA SER A 736 36.26 -34.25 -14.08
C SER A 736 37.13 -35.34 -14.75
N LYS A 737 37.98 -36.08 -14.01
CA LYS A 737 38.93 -37.10 -14.56
C LYS A 737 38.27 -38.32 -15.27
N GLY A 738 37.52 -38.11 -16.36
CA GLY A 738 36.74 -39.14 -17.05
C GLY A 738 35.45 -39.55 -16.33
N GLU A 739 35.17 -38.96 -15.16
CA GLU A 739 33.92 -39.06 -14.41
C GLU A 739 33.24 -37.69 -14.35
N ASN A 740 31.99 -37.63 -13.89
CA ASN A 740 31.27 -36.37 -13.72
C ASN A 740 31.92 -35.50 -12.62
N GLY A 741 32.61 -34.43 -13.02
CA GLY A 741 33.31 -33.50 -12.12
C GLY A 741 32.41 -32.84 -11.07
N GLU A 742 31.15 -32.56 -11.42
CA GLU A 742 30.17 -31.96 -10.51
C GLU A 742 29.86 -32.90 -9.32
N GLU A 743 29.71 -34.19 -9.60
CA GLU A 743 29.44 -35.21 -8.57
C GLU A 743 30.64 -35.40 -7.64
N MET A 744 31.85 -35.33 -8.18
CA MET A 744 33.08 -35.42 -7.39
C MET A 744 33.28 -34.21 -6.48
N LEU A 745 33.00 -33.00 -6.99
CA LEU A 745 33.00 -31.80 -6.16
C LEU A 745 31.92 -31.89 -5.08
N ARG A 746 30.71 -32.36 -5.41
CA ARG A 746 29.64 -32.60 -4.43
C ARG A 746 30.08 -33.52 -3.30
N ARG A 747 30.72 -34.65 -3.60
CA ARG A 747 31.24 -35.58 -2.56
C ARG A 747 32.30 -34.90 -1.69
N PHE A 748 33.23 -34.19 -2.30
CA PHE A 748 34.26 -33.45 -1.56
C PHE A 748 33.67 -32.39 -0.61
N LEU A 749 32.65 -31.66 -1.07
CA LEU A 749 31.95 -30.66 -0.27
C LEU A 749 31.19 -31.29 0.91
N LEU A 750 30.67 -32.52 0.77
CA LEU A 750 30.00 -33.26 1.85
C LEU A 750 31.00 -33.69 2.94
N GLU A 751 32.20 -34.11 2.56
CA GLU A 751 33.25 -34.55 3.47
C GLU A 751 33.94 -33.39 4.19
N THR A 752 34.04 -32.24 3.53
CA THR A 752 34.75 -31.08 4.06
C THR A 752 34.00 -30.46 5.23
N LYS A 753 34.59 -30.42 6.43
CA LYS A 753 34.00 -29.77 7.61
C LYS A 753 34.64 -28.40 7.83
N THR A 754 33.92 -27.35 7.47
CA THR A 754 34.23 -25.98 7.87
C THR A 754 32.98 -25.11 7.74
N ALA A 755 32.85 -24.11 8.61
CA ALA A 755 31.87 -23.03 8.51
C ALA A 755 32.51 -21.72 8.00
N ASN A 756 33.84 -21.71 7.83
CA ASN A 756 34.56 -20.54 7.31
C ASN A 756 34.51 -20.57 5.77
N PRO A 757 33.90 -19.57 5.12
CA PRO A 757 33.80 -19.54 3.66
C PRO A 757 35.16 -19.42 2.97
N GLN A 758 36.12 -18.70 3.54
CA GLN A 758 37.47 -18.57 2.98
C GLN A 758 38.20 -19.91 3.00
N GLU A 759 38.15 -20.62 4.13
CA GLU A 759 38.75 -21.95 4.26
C GLU A 759 38.09 -22.96 3.31
N MET A 760 36.78 -22.85 3.08
CA MET A 760 36.09 -23.68 2.09
C MET A 760 36.62 -23.41 0.68
N ALA A 761 36.70 -22.14 0.26
CA ALA A 761 37.19 -21.76 -1.06
C ALA A 761 38.63 -22.25 -1.29
N GLU A 762 39.52 -22.05 -0.31
CA GLU A 762 40.91 -22.51 -0.36
C GLU A 762 41.04 -24.03 -0.42
N LYS A 763 40.21 -24.78 0.33
CA LYS A 763 40.20 -26.25 0.29
C LYS A 763 39.75 -26.80 -1.06
N ILE A 764 38.72 -26.20 -1.66
CA ILE A 764 38.26 -26.56 -3.00
C ILE A 764 39.37 -26.31 -4.01
N LEU A 765 39.97 -25.11 -4.00
CA LEU A 765 41.03 -24.73 -4.91
C LEU A 765 42.27 -25.62 -4.76
N LYS A 766 42.69 -25.90 -3.52
CA LYS A 766 43.80 -26.81 -3.23
C LYS A 766 43.52 -28.20 -3.79
N LYS A 767 42.28 -28.70 -3.63
CA LYS A 767 41.91 -30.02 -4.15
C LYS A 767 41.88 -30.08 -5.67
N ALA A 768 41.47 -28.99 -6.32
CA ALA A 768 41.52 -28.84 -7.78
C ALA A 768 42.98 -28.87 -8.29
N LYS A 769 43.89 -28.14 -7.61
CA LYS A 769 45.33 -28.09 -7.94
C LYS A 769 46.05 -29.42 -7.76
N GLU A 770 45.73 -30.19 -6.71
CA GLU A 770 46.35 -31.50 -6.45
C GLU A 770 46.15 -32.51 -7.59
N LYS A 771 45.12 -32.30 -8.44
CA LYS A 771 44.62 -33.33 -9.34
C LYS A 771 45.05 -33.16 -10.80
N ASN A 772 45.49 -31.98 -11.26
CA ASN A 772 45.88 -31.70 -12.65
C ASN A 772 46.86 -30.51 -12.76
N ASN A 773 47.57 -30.38 -13.90
CA ASN A 773 48.14 -29.09 -14.31
C ASN A 773 47.01 -28.06 -14.48
N ILE A 774 47.28 -26.79 -14.18
CA ILE A 774 46.28 -25.72 -14.21
C ILE A 774 46.01 -25.35 -15.69
N ARG A 775 45.09 -26.09 -16.32
CA ARG A 775 44.75 -25.96 -17.74
C ARG A 775 43.88 -24.74 -18.05
N ASP A 776 43.16 -24.26 -17.04
CA ASP A 776 42.30 -23.09 -17.14
C ASP A 776 42.35 -22.24 -15.88
N ASP A 777 41.80 -21.04 -15.99
CA ASP A 777 41.53 -20.18 -14.85
C ASP A 777 40.54 -20.85 -13.88
N MET A 778 40.80 -20.71 -12.58
CA MET A 778 40.01 -21.37 -11.55
C MET A 778 39.65 -20.37 -10.47
N THR A 779 38.36 -20.14 -10.27
CA THR A 779 37.84 -19.23 -9.26
C THR A 779 36.75 -19.90 -8.44
N VAL A 780 36.82 -19.75 -7.12
CA VAL A 780 35.86 -20.27 -6.15
C VAL A 780 35.39 -19.12 -5.27
N LEU A 781 34.07 -18.95 -5.20
CA LEU A 781 33.41 -18.01 -4.30
C LEU A 781 32.51 -18.80 -3.34
N ALA A 782 32.73 -18.64 -2.03
CA ALA A 782 31.93 -19.28 -1.00
C ALA A 782 31.34 -18.20 -0.09
N ALA A 783 30.08 -18.34 0.28
CA ALA A 783 29.37 -17.39 1.13
C ALA A 783 28.57 -18.13 2.19
N THR A 784 28.84 -17.85 3.47
CA THR A 784 28.09 -18.43 4.59
C THR A 784 27.07 -17.43 5.08
N ILE A 785 25.85 -17.91 5.31
CA ILE A 785 24.75 -17.12 5.86
C ILE A 785 24.68 -17.34 7.37
N TRP A 786 24.53 -16.27 8.14
CA TRP A 786 24.24 -16.37 9.58
C TRP A 786 23.22 -15.34 10.03
N GLU A 787 22.56 -15.62 11.15
CA GLU A 787 21.71 -14.64 11.83
C GLU A 787 22.56 -13.62 12.59
N LYS A 788 22.21 -12.34 12.43
CA LYS A 788 22.74 -11.26 13.27
C LYS A 788 22.24 -11.49 14.69
N ARG A 789 23.17 -11.69 15.62
CA ARG A 789 22.89 -11.70 17.06
C ARG A 789 22.76 -10.29 17.60
#